data_AF-A0AAD3HL03-F1
#
_entry.id   AF-A0AAD3HL03-F1
#
_cell.length_a   1.000
_cell.length_b   1.000
_cell.length_c   1.000
_cell.angle_alpha   90.00
_cell.angle_beta   90.00
_cell.angle_gamma   90.00
#
_symmetry.space_group_name_H-M   'P 1'
#
loop_
_entity.id
_entity.type
_entity.pdbx_description
1 polymer ?
#
loop_
_entity_poly.entity_id
_entity_poly.type
_entity_poly.pdbx_seq_one_letter_code
_entity_poly.pdbx_strand_id
1 'polypeptide(L)'
;MDHPVARSLASGFTPTYYNLGNGSVIVPENECFCMEWTKSKGSDIEMKVANGLQWAAFALSVVILIFYAYETWKTTCGWEEVYVCCLELTKVIIEFFHEFDTPCLLHLSSGNRVLWLRYSEWLMTCPVILIHLSNLTGLKNDYNKRTMRLLVSDIGTIVWGATAAMSTGYVRAIFFVLGCMYGANTFFHAAKVYIESYHTVPKGRCRLVVRAMAWLFFASWGMFPVLFLLGPEGFGHISLYGSTIGHTVIDLMSKNGWGMLGHYLRVKIHEHILLYGDIRKTTKIKVAGEELEVETMVAEEDEDTVKKGTGQYASRESFIVMRDKLKEKGYEVRASLDASGVDNHNPPAGKAALEMGKMQGGGGLDANMMGGMGGVAGGMPSIAPGRVILAVPDISMVDFFREQFAQLPVPYEVVPALGVDNTLQLVQQAAALGGCDFVLMHPEFLRDRSPAGLAGRLRTMGQRTAAFGWAQLGPVRDLIESSGLDGWLEGPSFGAGVSLQSLAVLIARMQQKKMAAMMGGGMMGGGMGMGGMGMGGGVMGGAMGMMNPAMGMAGGMGMGMGGMGSMGSMGMQMGAAANAAMLQQQQQQLMMGMGNNGNANAMGGSGLASPQQSGLFASSMGQNAGAGGAAANGGMLQHQMSGLMNSGMQSPGSTRIGTNPLFNAAPSPLSSQPGEAMGGGAAAAAAGGAAASGPLASPAAGAAGGGAAGGASEAEMLMQLMNEINRLKSELGEQH
;
A
#
# COMPACT_ATOMS: atom_id res chain seq x y z
N MET A 1 2.72 -21.52 40.98
CA MET A 1 3.38 -22.52 40.12
C MET A 1 4.51 -21.80 39.41
N ASP A 2 5.71 -21.87 39.97
CA ASP A 2 6.92 -21.29 39.40
C ASP A 2 7.51 -22.28 38.38
N HIS A 3 7.39 -21.98 37.09
CA HIS A 3 8.02 -22.78 36.03
C HIS A 3 9.38 -22.17 35.66
N PRO A 4 10.52 -22.77 36.07
CA PRO A 4 11.86 -22.26 35.77
C PRO A 4 12.26 -22.36 34.29
N VAL A 5 11.54 -23.15 33.47
CA VAL A 5 11.88 -23.37 32.05
C VAL A 5 11.46 -22.19 31.15
N ALA A 6 10.44 -21.41 31.53
CA ALA A 6 10.03 -20.23 30.78
C ALA A 6 10.97 -19.02 30.98
N ARG A 7 11.74 -18.97 32.08
CA ARG A 7 12.74 -17.92 32.27
C ARG A 7 13.95 -18.07 31.34
N SER A 8 14.30 -19.27 30.89
CA SER A 8 15.50 -19.48 30.08
C SER A 8 15.39 -18.98 28.63
N LEU A 9 14.16 -18.78 28.12
CA LEU A 9 13.94 -18.20 26.79
C LEU A 9 13.52 -16.72 26.85
N ALA A 10 13.08 -16.24 28.03
CA ALA A 10 12.70 -14.85 28.27
C ALA A 10 13.74 -14.04 29.08
N SER A 11 14.79 -14.67 29.60
CA SER A 11 15.95 -13.98 30.17
C SER A 11 16.83 -13.51 29.01
N GLY A 12 16.37 -12.46 28.32
CA GLY A 12 17.11 -11.80 27.27
C GLY A 12 18.56 -11.57 27.70
N PHE A 13 19.49 -11.94 26.82
CA PHE A 13 20.91 -11.63 26.84
C PHE A 13 21.36 -10.92 28.13
N THR A 14 21.49 -11.66 29.22
CA THR A 14 22.35 -11.21 30.32
C THR A 14 23.66 -11.91 30.03
N PRO A 15 24.50 -11.37 29.13
CA PRO A 15 25.71 -12.06 28.75
C PRO A 15 26.51 -12.32 30.01
N THR A 16 26.73 -13.59 30.30
CA THR A 16 27.57 -14.00 31.41
C THR A 16 28.99 -13.63 31.04
N TYR A 17 29.56 -12.61 31.67
CA TYR A 17 30.96 -12.25 31.51
C TYR A 17 31.68 -12.33 32.84
N TYR A 18 32.97 -12.66 32.79
CA TYR A 18 33.84 -12.66 33.96
C TYR A 18 34.80 -11.47 33.85
N ASN A 19 34.71 -10.54 34.80
CA ASN A 19 35.65 -9.43 34.90
C ASN A 19 36.91 -9.90 35.63
N LEU A 20 38.08 -9.78 34.98
CA LEU A 20 39.36 -10.21 35.53
C LEU A 20 39.98 -9.19 36.51
N GLY A 21 39.34 -8.03 36.72
CA GLY A 21 39.82 -6.99 37.64
C GLY A 21 40.98 -6.15 37.11
N ASN A 22 41.48 -6.43 35.90
CA ASN A 22 42.57 -5.72 35.23
C ASN A 22 42.09 -4.93 33.99
N GLY A 23 40.78 -4.72 33.86
CA GLY A 23 40.16 -4.10 32.67
C GLY A 23 39.85 -5.08 31.53
N SER A 24 40.21 -6.36 31.66
CA SER A 24 39.83 -7.40 30.71
C SER A 24 38.55 -8.13 31.14
N VAL A 25 37.76 -8.56 30.16
CA VAL A 25 36.55 -9.36 30.36
C VAL A 25 36.64 -10.65 29.55
N ILE A 26 36.19 -11.76 30.12
CA ILE A 26 36.05 -13.05 29.43
C ILE A 26 34.57 -13.25 29.10
N VAL A 27 34.30 -13.63 27.86
CA VAL A 27 32.97 -13.85 27.31
C VAL A 27 32.92 -15.27 26.70
N PRO A 28 31.80 -16.01 26.81
CA PRO A 28 31.61 -17.29 26.13
C PRO A 28 31.83 -17.20 24.61
N GLU A 29 32.35 -18.27 24.02
CA GLU A 29 32.49 -18.36 22.57
C GLU A 29 31.10 -18.42 21.90
N ASN A 30 30.98 -17.76 20.74
CA ASN A 30 29.78 -17.69 19.88
C ASN A 30 28.67 -16.70 20.28
N GLU A 31 28.89 -15.83 21.26
CA GLU A 31 27.96 -14.74 21.58
C GLU A 31 28.57 -13.37 21.32
N CYS A 32 27.80 -12.46 20.73
CA CYS A 32 28.20 -11.05 20.65
C CYS A 32 28.12 -10.43 22.05
N PHE A 33 29.15 -9.67 22.44
CA PHE A 33 29.18 -8.97 23.73
C PHE A 33 29.47 -7.48 23.56
N CYS A 34 28.68 -6.67 24.27
CA CYS A 34 28.95 -5.25 24.45
C CYS A 34 28.45 -4.82 25.83
N MET A 35 29.32 -4.17 26.61
CA MET A 35 28.98 -3.70 27.96
C MET A 35 27.83 -2.68 27.95
N GLU A 36 27.71 -1.89 26.87
CA GLU A 36 26.65 -0.91 26.69
C GLU A 36 25.25 -1.54 26.62
N TRP A 37 25.15 -2.76 26.08
CA TRP A 37 23.87 -3.48 26.00
C TRP A 37 23.35 -3.90 27.39
N THR A 38 24.25 -4.08 28.36
CA THR A 38 23.91 -4.47 29.74
C THR A 38 23.44 -3.31 30.62
N LYS A 39 23.47 -2.06 30.12
CA LYS A 39 22.98 -0.90 30.88
C LYS A 39 21.53 -1.11 31.29
N SER A 40 21.17 -0.64 32.49
CA SER A 40 19.78 -0.71 32.97
C SER A 40 18.80 -0.10 31.94
N LYS A 41 17.61 -0.68 31.87
CA LYS A 41 16.49 -0.21 31.05
C LYS A 41 15.68 0.88 31.76
N GLY A 42 15.82 1.00 33.08
CA GLY A 42 15.10 1.95 33.93
C GLY A 42 14.88 1.38 35.33
N SER A 43 14.08 2.07 36.13
CA SER A 43 13.70 1.61 37.47
C SER A 43 12.51 0.65 37.45
N ASP A 44 12.33 -0.14 38.52
CA ASP A 44 11.17 -1.03 38.67
C ASP A 44 9.83 -0.27 38.66
N ILE A 45 9.83 0.99 39.11
CA ILE A 45 8.64 1.84 39.09
C ILE A 45 8.29 2.21 37.64
N GLU A 46 9.27 2.65 36.86
CA GLU A 46 9.07 2.96 35.43
C GLU A 46 8.57 1.73 34.67
N MET A 47 9.15 0.54 34.91
CA MET A 47 8.68 -0.71 34.31
C MET A 47 7.20 -0.98 34.63
N LYS A 48 6.79 -0.83 35.89
CA LYS A 48 5.39 -1.06 36.30
C LYS A 48 4.43 -0.06 35.65
N VAL A 49 4.84 1.21 35.54
CA VAL A 49 4.03 2.26 34.90
C VAL A 49 3.94 2.01 33.39
N ALA A 50 5.05 1.66 32.73
CA ALA A 50 5.08 1.29 31.31
C ALA A 50 4.11 0.14 31.03
N ASN A 51 4.21 -0.95 31.79
CA ASN A 51 3.31 -2.11 31.67
C ASN A 51 1.85 -1.71 31.89
N GLY A 52 1.57 -0.87 32.89
CA GLY A 52 0.22 -0.39 33.17
C GLY A 52 -0.38 0.41 32.00
N LEU A 53 0.42 1.30 31.39
CA LEU A 53 0.00 2.08 30.23
C LEU A 53 -0.14 1.24 28.97
N GLN A 54 0.74 0.27 28.74
CA GLN A 54 0.62 -0.68 27.62
C GLN A 54 -0.68 -1.49 27.73
N TRP A 55 -1.04 -1.99 28.92
CA TRP A 55 -2.33 -2.66 29.11
C TRP A 55 -3.54 -1.73 28.89
N ALA A 56 -3.43 -0.47 29.31
CA ALA A 56 -4.47 0.52 29.04
C ALA A 56 -4.59 0.80 27.53
N ALA A 57 -3.48 0.93 26.80
CA ALA A 57 -3.44 1.11 25.36
C ALA A 57 -4.01 -0.10 24.61
N PHE A 58 -3.67 -1.31 25.05
CA PHE A 58 -4.24 -2.55 24.55
C PHE A 58 -5.77 -2.58 24.72
N ALA A 59 -6.26 -2.37 25.95
CA ALA A 59 -7.68 -2.42 26.25
C ALA A 59 -8.45 -1.35 25.46
N LEU A 60 -7.93 -0.13 25.38
CA LEU A 60 -8.54 0.95 24.62
C LEU A 60 -8.59 0.63 23.12
N SER A 61 -7.51 0.07 22.57
CA SER A 61 -7.46 -0.34 21.16
C SER A 61 -8.44 -1.47 20.84
N VAL A 62 -8.59 -2.46 21.73
CA VAL A 62 -9.63 -3.50 21.58
C VAL A 62 -11.03 -2.89 21.57
N VAL A 63 -11.34 -2.00 22.51
CA VAL A 63 -12.65 -1.35 22.59
C VAL A 63 -12.93 -0.52 21.34
N ILE A 64 -11.96 0.28 20.90
CA ILE A 64 -12.09 1.10 19.70
C ILE A 64 -12.22 0.24 18.44
N LEU A 65 -11.48 -0.87 18.34
CA LEU A 65 -11.57 -1.78 17.20
C LEU A 65 -12.92 -2.49 17.14
N ILE A 66 -13.50 -2.89 18.28
CA ILE A 66 -14.87 -3.41 18.35
C ILE A 66 -15.87 -2.35 17.89
N PHE A 67 -15.69 -1.10 18.34
CA PHE A 67 -16.51 0.03 17.90
C PHE A 67 -16.40 0.26 16.38
N TYR A 68 -15.18 0.26 15.83
CA TYR A 68 -14.98 0.39 14.39
C TYR A 68 -15.52 -0.80 13.61
N ALA A 69 -15.35 -2.04 14.07
CA ALA A 69 -15.95 -3.21 13.42
C ALA A 69 -17.49 -3.08 13.34
N TYR A 70 -18.11 -2.56 14.39
CA TYR A 70 -19.54 -2.28 14.43
C TYR A 70 -19.95 -1.15 13.46
N GLU A 71 -19.17 -0.07 13.38
CA GLU A 71 -19.44 1.04 12.44
C GLU A 71 -19.09 0.67 10.98
N THR A 72 -18.07 -0.16 10.72
CA THR A 72 -17.75 -0.73 9.41
C THR A 72 -18.88 -1.64 8.94
N TRP A 73 -19.45 -2.45 9.83
CA TRP A 73 -20.65 -3.23 9.51
C TRP A 73 -21.85 -2.35 9.16
N LYS A 74 -21.91 -1.13 9.72
CA LYS A 74 -22.87 -0.07 9.34
C LYS A 74 -22.40 0.82 8.20
N THR A 75 -21.27 0.47 7.58
CA THR A 75 -20.61 1.13 6.45
C THR A 75 -20.21 2.59 6.65
N THR A 76 -20.09 3.07 7.89
CA THR A 76 -19.76 4.46 8.27
C THR A 76 -18.30 4.68 8.62
N CYS A 77 -17.49 3.62 8.73
CA CYS A 77 -16.10 3.72 9.15
C CYS A 77 -15.13 3.73 7.96
N GLY A 78 -14.10 4.57 8.03
CA GLY A 78 -13.00 4.56 7.08
C GLY A 78 -12.03 3.42 7.35
N TRP A 79 -11.29 3.02 6.31
CA TRP A 79 -10.28 1.97 6.45
C TRP A 79 -9.05 2.47 7.21
N GLU A 80 -8.80 3.78 7.18
CA GLU A 80 -7.62 4.40 7.79
C GLU A 80 -7.62 4.20 9.31
N GLU A 81 -8.75 4.45 9.96
CA GLU A 81 -8.89 4.32 11.41
C GLU A 81 -8.79 2.86 11.87
N VAL A 82 -9.41 1.94 11.12
CA VAL A 82 -9.34 0.49 11.39
C VAL A 82 -7.91 -0.01 11.25
N TYR A 83 -7.23 0.35 10.15
CA TYR A 83 -5.86 -0.08 9.88
C TYR A 83 -4.90 0.37 10.98
N VAL A 84 -4.96 1.65 11.35
CA VAL A 84 -4.10 2.21 12.42
C VAL A 84 -4.40 1.55 13.76
N CYS A 85 -5.67 1.32 14.11
CA CYS A 85 -6.04 0.68 15.37
C CYS A 85 -5.61 -0.79 15.44
N CYS A 86 -5.71 -1.54 14.33
CA CYS A 86 -5.19 -2.91 14.24
C CYS A 86 -3.68 -2.97 14.44
N LEU A 87 -2.92 -2.03 13.85
CA LEU A 87 -1.48 -1.96 14.02
C LEU A 87 -1.08 -1.57 15.43
N GLU A 88 -1.75 -0.60 16.04
CA GLU A 88 -1.52 -0.22 17.45
C GLU A 88 -1.76 -1.42 18.37
N LEU A 89 -2.88 -2.13 18.19
CA LEU A 89 -3.19 -3.34 18.95
C LEU A 89 -2.09 -4.40 18.82
N THR A 90 -1.66 -4.66 17.58
CA THR A 90 -0.60 -5.64 17.28
C THR A 90 0.73 -5.23 17.91
N LYS A 91 1.10 -3.96 17.75
CA LYS A 91 2.33 -3.38 18.30
C LYS A 91 2.36 -3.46 19.82
N VAL A 92 1.28 -3.08 20.51
CA VAL A 92 1.22 -3.12 21.98
C VAL A 92 1.34 -4.56 22.51
N ILE A 93 0.78 -5.56 21.81
CA ILE A 93 0.96 -6.97 22.17
C ILE A 93 2.44 -7.37 22.03
N ILE A 94 3.07 -7.06 20.90
CA ILE A 94 4.48 -7.39 20.64
C ILE A 94 5.39 -6.66 21.64
N GLU A 95 5.12 -5.39 21.90
CA GLU A 95 5.85 -4.59 22.87
C GLU A 95 5.75 -5.23 24.27
N PHE A 96 4.55 -5.53 24.75
CA PHE A 96 4.38 -6.09 26.10
C PHE A 96 5.17 -7.40 26.34
N PHE A 97 5.24 -8.28 25.33
CA PHE A 97 5.92 -9.58 25.48
C PHE A 97 7.38 -9.57 25.01
N HIS A 98 7.73 -8.74 24.03
CA HIS A 98 8.96 -8.84 23.25
C HIS A 98 9.64 -7.48 23.00
N GLU A 99 9.30 -6.41 23.74
CA GLU A 99 9.86 -5.06 23.55
C GLU A 99 11.38 -5.06 23.42
N PHE A 100 12.07 -5.86 24.25
CA PHE A 100 13.53 -5.88 24.32
C PHE A 100 14.19 -7.06 23.62
N ASP A 101 13.41 -7.90 22.97
CA ASP A 101 13.94 -9.00 22.17
C ASP A 101 14.35 -8.46 20.80
N THR A 102 15.37 -9.06 20.18
CA THR A 102 15.70 -8.75 18.79
C THR A 102 14.71 -9.50 17.87
N PRO A 103 14.07 -8.83 16.88
CA PRO A 103 14.44 -7.54 16.29
C PRO A 103 13.65 -6.30 16.80
N CYS A 104 12.82 -6.41 17.84
CA CYS A 104 12.10 -5.25 18.39
C CYS A 104 13.04 -4.19 18.96
N LEU A 105 14.06 -4.63 19.73
CA LEU A 105 15.19 -3.83 20.15
C LEU A 105 16.47 -4.32 19.44
N LEU A 106 17.05 -3.43 18.62
CA LEU A 106 18.31 -3.69 17.94
C LEU A 106 19.48 -3.33 18.86
N HIS A 107 20.37 -4.29 19.06
CA HIS A 107 21.63 -4.13 19.77
C HIS A 107 22.75 -3.95 18.73
N LEU A 108 23.22 -2.71 18.55
CA LEU A 108 24.19 -2.38 17.51
C LEU A 108 25.62 -2.52 18.03
N SER A 109 26.57 -2.83 17.14
CA SER A 109 28.01 -2.94 17.46
C SER A 109 28.63 -1.66 18.02
N SER A 110 27.99 -0.51 17.78
CA SER A 110 28.35 0.79 18.37
C SER A 110 27.97 0.92 19.85
N GLY A 111 27.26 -0.06 20.43
CA GLY A 111 26.69 -0.02 21.77
C GLY A 111 25.30 0.59 21.85
N ASN A 112 24.82 1.24 20.78
CA ASN A 112 23.47 1.80 20.72
C ASN A 112 22.40 0.72 20.82
N ARG A 113 21.29 1.07 21.46
CA ARG A 113 20.06 0.28 21.55
C ARG A 113 18.94 1.04 20.87
N VAL A 114 18.34 0.46 19.83
CA VAL A 114 17.33 1.15 19.00
C VAL A 114 16.04 0.37 19.03
N LEU A 115 14.96 1.00 19.50
CA LEU A 115 13.63 0.37 19.55
C LEU A 115 13.00 0.38 18.16
N TRP A 116 13.45 -0.55 17.30
CA TRP A 116 13.03 -0.66 15.90
C TRP A 116 11.54 -0.94 15.75
N LEU A 117 10.92 -1.67 16.69
CA LEU A 117 9.47 -1.89 16.69
C LEU A 117 8.70 -0.57 16.56
N ARG A 118 9.12 0.47 17.28
CA ARG A 118 8.52 1.81 17.26
C ARG A 118 8.65 2.49 15.89
N TYR A 119 9.84 2.48 15.29
CA TYR A 119 10.05 3.08 13.96
C TYR A 119 9.31 2.31 12.86
N SER A 120 9.22 0.99 12.99
CA SER A 120 8.48 0.15 12.04
C SER A 120 6.97 0.42 12.10
N GLU A 121 6.43 0.60 13.31
CA GLU A 121 5.05 1.01 13.53
C GLU A 121 4.79 2.38 12.89
N TRP A 122 5.64 3.38 13.15
CA TRP A 122 5.45 4.72 12.60
C TRP A 122 5.42 4.72 11.07
N LEU A 123 6.30 3.95 10.42
CA LEU A 123 6.28 3.79 8.95
C LEU A 123 4.97 3.19 8.44
N MET A 124 4.30 2.36 9.24
CA MET A 124 3.02 1.77 8.86
C MET A 124 1.84 2.69 9.20
N THR A 125 1.87 3.42 10.32
CA THR A 125 0.70 4.20 10.80
C THR A 125 0.72 5.66 10.38
N CYS A 126 1.86 6.35 10.42
CA CYS A 126 1.94 7.80 10.20
C CYS A 126 1.50 8.20 8.78
N PRO A 127 1.94 7.51 7.70
CA PRO A 127 1.43 7.79 6.36
C PRO A 127 -0.09 7.63 6.26
N VAL A 128 -0.67 6.61 6.91
CA VAL A 128 -2.13 6.36 6.88
C VAL A 128 -2.90 7.45 7.63
N ILE A 129 -2.38 7.93 8.76
CA ILE A 129 -2.93 9.10 9.48
C ILE A 129 -2.92 10.33 8.57
N LEU A 130 -1.85 10.55 7.80
CA LEU A 130 -1.74 11.69 6.88
C LEU A 130 -2.61 11.55 5.62
N ILE A 131 -2.89 10.32 5.17
CA ILE A 131 -3.92 10.03 4.15
C ILE A 131 -5.29 10.45 4.67
N HIS A 132 -5.64 10.05 5.91
CA HIS A 132 -6.89 10.47 6.55
C HIS A 132 -6.93 11.99 6.71
N LEU A 133 -5.85 12.63 7.18
CA LEU A 133 -5.76 14.09 7.29
C LEU A 133 -6.01 14.78 5.94
N SER A 134 -5.43 14.25 4.85
CA SER A 134 -5.62 14.81 3.51
C SER A 134 -7.07 14.72 3.02
N ASN A 135 -7.87 13.82 3.60
CA ASN A 135 -9.27 13.61 3.27
C ASN A 135 -10.14 13.53 4.54
N LEU A 136 -10.08 14.55 5.39
CA LEU A 136 -10.86 14.61 6.63
C LEU A 136 -12.38 14.53 6.40
N THR A 137 -12.86 14.95 5.23
CA THR A 137 -14.30 14.85 4.90
C THR A 137 -14.72 13.44 4.49
N GLY A 138 -13.80 12.62 3.96
CA GLY A 138 -14.10 11.29 3.40
C GLY A 138 -14.86 11.34 2.06
N LEU A 139 -14.99 12.52 1.45
CA LEU A 139 -15.80 12.73 0.24
C LEU A 139 -14.97 12.82 -1.04
N LYS A 140 -13.70 13.24 -0.93
CA LYS A 140 -12.83 13.36 -2.10
C LYS A 140 -12.22 11.98 -2.41
N ASN A 141 -12.30 11.55 -3.66
CA ASN A 141 -11.60 10.33 -4.13
C ASN A 141 -10.19 10.65 -4.63
N ASP A 142 -9.91 11.92 -4.93
CA ASP A 142 -8.63 12.34 -5.49
C ASP A 142 -7.68 12.86 -4.41
N TYR A 143 -6.52 12.23 -4.33
CA TYR A 143 -5.38 12.73 -3.56
C TYR A 143 -4.58 13.73 -4.40
N ASN A 144 -4.26 14.87 -3.81
CA ASN A 144 -3.57 15.94 -4.52
C ASN A 144 -2.03 15.82 -4.36
N LYS A 145 -1.28 16.67 -5.10
CA LYS A 145 0.19 16.76 -4.98
C LYS A 145 0.65 17.08 -3.54
N ARG A 146 -0.18 17.77 -2.74
CA ARG A 146 0.12 18.10 -1.34
C ARG A 146 0.07 16.85 -0.46
N THR A 147 -0.87 15.94 -0.68
CA THR A 147 -0.91 14.62 -0.02
C THR A 147 0.37 13.87 -0.26
N MET A 148 0.84 13.78 -1.52
CA MET A 148 2.10 13.09 -1.81
C MET A 148 3.30 13.74 -1.12
N ARG A 149 3.36 15.08 -1.04
CA ARG A 149 4.41 15.79 -0.29
C ARG A 149 4.37 15.48 1.20
N LEU A 150 3.18 15.43 1.81
CA LEU A 150 2.98 15.05 3.21
C LEU A 150 3.52 13.65 3.50
N LEU A 151 3.19 12.67 2.65
CA LEU A 151 3.63 11.28 2.84
C LEU A 151 5.14 11.15 2.68
N VAL A 152 5.71 11.74 1.64
CA VAL A 152 7.16 11.68 1.40
C VAL A 152 7.94 12.41 2.51
N SER A 153 7.46 13.57 2.97
CA SER A 153 8.13 14.29 4.05
C SER A 153 8.06 13.54 5.38
N ASP A 154 6.92 12.91 5.69
CA ASP A 154 6.75 12.10 6.90
C ASP A 154 7.64 10.85 6.89
N ILE A 155 7.61 10.07 5.80
CA ILE A 155 8.47 8.89 5.65
C ILE A 155 9.95 9.30 5.79
N GLY A 156 10.36 10.40 5.15
CA GLY A 156 11.72 10.92 5.31
C GLY A 156 12.06 11.30 6.75
N THR A 157 11.12 11.92 7.48
CA THR A 157 11.27 12.24 8.92
C THR A 157 11.58 10.99 9.73
N ILE A 158 10.80 9.92 9.52
CA ILE A 158 10.94 8.66 10.25
C ILE A 158 12.23 7.93 9.88
N VAL A 159 12.56 7.85 8.59
CA VAL A 159 13.79 7.22 8.10
C VAL A 159 15.03 7.93 8.66
N TRP A 160 15.06 9.26 8.61
CA TRP A 160 16.18 10.03 9.17
C TRP A 160 16.23 9.93 10.69
N GLY A 161 15.09 9.92 11.38
CA GLY A 161 15.00 9.69 12.83
C GLY A 161 15.52 8.31 13.25
N ALA A 162 15.14 7.25 12.54
CA ALA A 162 15.63 5.90 12.77
C ALA A 162 17.15 5.82 12.51
N THR A 163 17.61 6.41 11.41
CA THR A 163 19.04 6.47 11.08
C THR A 163 19.83 7.24 12.13
N ALA A 164 19.28 8.32 12.70
CA ALA A 164 19.88 9.06 13.80
C ALA A 164 20.01 8.18 15.06
N ALA A 165 18.95 7.45 15.44
CA ALA A 165 18.99 6.53 16.59
C ALA A 165 20.04 5.42 16.42
N MET A 166 20.22 4.92 15.20
CA MET A 166 21.26 3.92 14.87
C MET A 166 22.67 4.52 14.88
N SER A 167 22.81 5.83 14.64
CA SER A 167 24.08 6.54 14.55
C SER A 167 24.63 6.99 15.90
N THR A 168 25.92 7.36 15.93
CA THR A 168 26.61 7.90 17.11
C THR A 168 27.24 9.26 16.81
N GLY A 169 27.61 10.00 17.86
CA GLY A 169 28.35 11.26 17.74
C GLY A 169 27.67 12.32 16.87
N TYR A 170 28.44 13.04 16.06
CA TYR A 170 27.93 14.11 15.21
C TYR A 170 27.03 13.60 14.07
N VAL A 171 27.22 12.35 13.62
CA VAL A 171 26.41 11.74 12.55
C VAL A 171 24.95 11.60 12.99
N ARG A 172 24.72 11.22 14.25
CA ARG A 172 23.39 11.24 14.88
C ARG A 172 22.75 12.62 14.79
N ALA A 173 23.50 13.67 15.15
CA ALA A 173 22.98 15.05 15.12
C ALA A 173 22.62 15.49 13.69
N ILE A 174 23.44 15.15 12.69
CA ILE A 174 23.14 15.45 11.28
C ILE A 174 21.83 14.80 10.85
N PHE A 175 21.67 13.49 11.08
CA PHE A 175 20.44 12.79 10.70
C PHE A 175 19.23 13.25 11.50
N PHE A 176 19.40 13.61 12.77
CA PHE A 176 18.32 14.19 13.57
C PHE A 176 17.86 15.54 12.98
N VAL A 177 18.79 16.44 12.61
CA VAL A 177 18.46 17.73 11.99
C VAL A 177 17.78 17.52 10.63
N LEU A 178 18.26 16.59 9.80
CA LEU A 178 17.58 16.22 8.55
C LEU A 178 16.16 15.71 8.80
N GLY A 179 15.97 14.86 9.82
CA GLY A 179 14.65 14.43 10.27
C GLY A 179 13.76 15.61 10.65
N CYS A 180 14.25 16.56 11.44
CA CYS A 180 13.51 17.75 11.83
C CYS A 180 13.14 18.65 10.63
N MET A 181 14.02 18.80 9.62
CA MET A 181 13.70 19.55 8.40
C MET A 181 12.54 18.92 7.62
N TYR A 182 12.56 17.59 7.49
CA TYR A 182 11.46 16.83 6.88
C TYR A 182 10.18 16.95 7.73
N GLY A 183 10.30 16.87 9.06
CA GLY A 183 9.18 17.00 9.99
C GLY A 183 8.55 18.39 9.97
N ALA A 184 9.35 19.44 9.85
CA ALA A 184 8.88 20.81 9.68
C ALA A 184 8.07 20.96 8.38
N ASN A 185 8.52 20.35 7.28
CA ASN A 185 7.77 20.32 6.03
C ASN A 185 6.44 19.55 6.17
N THR A 186 6.44 18.42 6.88
CA THR A 186 5.22 17.67 7.22
C THR A 186 4.25 18.55 8.02
N PHE A 187 4.72 19.23 9.06
CA PHE A 187 3.89 20.10 9.91
C PHE A 187 3.34 21.30 9.14
N PHE A 188 4.15 21.92 8.29
CA PHE A 188 3.71 23.04 7.45
C PHE A 188 2.56 22.62 6.52
N HIS A 189 2.72 21.51 5.81
CA HIS A 189 1.67 21.01 4.94
C HIS A 189 0.45 20.50 5.70
N ALA A 190 0.62 19.88 6.86
CA ALA A 190 -0.48 19.44 7.72
C ALA A 190 -1.30 20.63 8.22
N ALA A 191 -0.63 21.72 8.62
CA ALA A 191 -1.29 22.96 9.04
C ALA A 191 -2.13 23.56 7.91
N LYS A 192 -1.61 23.60 6.68
CA LYS A 192 -2.40 24.02 5.50
C LYS A 192 -3.65 23.17 5.31
N VAL A 193 -3.54 21.84 5.47
CA VAL A 193 -4.68 20.92 5.35
C VAL A 193 -5.72 21.14 6.46
N TYR A 194 -5.29 21.37 7.71
CA TYR A 194 -6.22 21.70 8.80
C TYR A 194 -6.96 23.02 8.56
N ILE A 195 -6.27 24.06 8.07
CA ILE A 195 -6.89 25.36 7.75
C ILE A 195 -7.91 25.17 6.62
N GLU A 196 -7.54 24.51 5.53
CA GLU A 196 -8.47 24.21 4.42
C GLU A 196 -9.67 23.40 4.91
N SER A 197 -9.44 22.37 5.72
CA SER A 197 -10.50 21.51 6.26
C SER A 197 -11.44 22.29 7.18
N TYR A 198 -10.91 23.17 8.01
CA TYR A 198 -11.70 24.03 8.91
C TYR A 198 -12.67 24.91 8.13
N HIS A 199 -12.26 25.45 6.98
CA HIS A 199 -13.14 26.24 6.12
C HIS A 199 -14.06 25.36 5.26
N THR A 200 -13.64 24.15 4.88
CA THR A 200 -14.44 23.20 4.09
C THR A 200 -15.65 22.66 4.85
N VAL A 201 -15.48 22.30 6.13
CA VAL A 201 -16.53 21.63 6.91
C VAL A 201 -17.64 22.60 7.36
N PRO A 202 -18.86 22.09 7.65
CA PRO A 202 -19.97 22.90 8.10
C PRO A 202 -19.62 23.71 9.35
N LYS A 203 -20.19 24.92 9.47
CA LYS A 203 -20.07 25.73 10.68
C LYS A 203 -20.67 24.98 11.89
N GLY A 204 -20.16 25.27 13.09
CA GLY A 204 -20.61 24.64 14.33
C GLY A 204 -19.69 23.50 14.78
N ARG A 205 -20.27 22.33 15.10
CA ARG A 205 -19.54 21.23 15.75
C ARG A 205 -18.40 20.66 14.91
N CYS A 206 -18.55 20.56 13.59
CA CYS A 206 -17.50 20.00 12.72
C CYS A 206 -16.21 20.83 12.79
N ARG A 207 -16.31 22.17 12.80
CA ARG A 207 -15.15 23.07 12.95
C ARG A 207 -14.47 22.94 14.31
N LEU A 208 -15.23 22.73 15.37
CA LEU A 208 -14.68 22.46 16.71
C LEU A 208 -13.88 21.17 16.72
N VAL A 209 -14.41 20.10 16.11
CA VAL A 209 -13.73 18.80 16.02
C VAL A 209 -12.45 18.92 15.19
N VAL A 210 -12.47 19.59 14.04
CA VAL A 210 -11.26 19.85 13.24
C VAL A 210 -10.19 20.58 14.05
N ARG A 211 -10.58 21.57 14.86
CA ARG A 211 -9.66 22.29 15.75
C ARG A 211 -9.09 21.38 16.85
N ALA A 212 -9.92 20.53 17.46
CA ALA A 212 -9.48 19.57 18.45
C ALA A 212 -8.51 18.54 17.86
N MET A 213 -8.79 18.05 16.65
CA MET A 213 -7.89 17.17 15.90
C MET A 213 -6.55 17.84 15.61
N ALA A 214 -6.55 19.11 15.20
CA ALA A 214 -5.32 19.86 14.97
C ALA A 214 -4.47 20.00 16.25
N TRP A 215 -5.09 20.36 17.38
CA TRP A 215 -4.40 20.43 18.67
C TRP A 215 -3.82 19.08 19.06
N LEU A 216 -4.62 18.02 18.95
CA LEU A 216 -4.19 16.68 19.30
C LEU A 216 -3.02 16.22 18.42
N PHE A 217 -3.10 16.48 17.11
CA PHE A 217 -2.03 16.18 16.15
C PHE A 217 -0.74 16.92 16.48
N PHE A 218 -0.75 18.26 16.55
CA PHE A 218 0.48 19.02 16.77
C PHE A 218 1.08 18.83 18.17
N ALA A 219 0.24 18.65 19.20
CA ALA A 219 0.74 18.37 20.54
C ALA A 219 1.38 16.98 20.62
N SER A 220 0.71 15.92 20.14
CA SER A 220 1.26 14.57 20.20
C SER A 220 2.45 14.40 19.24
N TRP A 221 2.35 14.88 18.01
CA TRP A 221 3.42 14.73 17.03
C TRP A 221 4.65 15.58 17.37
N GLY A 222 4.45 16.79 17.92
CA GLY A 222 5.52 17.66 18.37
C GLY A 222 6.32 17.07 19.53
N MET A 223 5.75 16.12 20.29
CA MET A 223 6.43 15.46 21.39
C MET A 223 7.38 14.33 20.96
N PHE A 224 7.20 13.70 19.79
CA PHE A 224 8.12 12.66 19.31
C PHE A 224 9.59 13.14 19.22
N PRO A 225 9.93 14.27 18.58
CA PRO A 225 11.32 14.75 18.57
C PRO A 225 11.81 15.17 19.96
N VAL A 226 10.93 15.64 20.84
CA VAL A 226 11.27 15.96 22.24
C VAL A 226 11.65 14.69 23.01
N LEU A 227 10.83 13.63 22.91
CA LEU A 227 11.11 12.34 23.53
C LEU A 227 12.33 11.66 22.93
N PHE A 228 12.61 11.85 21.64
CA PHE A 228 13.86 11.40 21.03
C PHE A 228 15.08 12.06 21.70
N LEU A 229 15.05 13.38 21.87
CA LEU A 229 16.15 14.12 22.50
C LEU A 229 16.31 13.74 23.98
N LEU A 230 15.21 13.58 24.71
CA LEU A 230 15.27 13.18 26.12
C LEU A 230 15.62 11.70 26.28
N GLY A 231 15.27 10.86 25.32
CA GLY A 231 15.41 9.41 25.34
C GLY A 231 16.85 8.91 25.27
N PRO A 232 17.06 7.59 25.44
CA PRO A 232 18.37 6.96 25.29
C PRO A 232 18.97 7.11 23.89
N GLU A 233 18.14 7.39 22.88
CA GLU A 233 18.56 7.69 21.51
C GLU A 233 19.22 9.08 21.40
N GLY A 234 18.84 10.02 22.27
CA GLY A 234 19.36 11.38 22.34
C GLY A 234 20.35 11.57 23.49
N PHE A 235 19.94 12.34 24.49
CA PHE A 235 20.74 12.74 25.66
C PHE A 235 20.63 11.77 26.85
N GLY A 236 19.69 10.83 26.83
CA GLY A 236 19.53 9.83 27.89
C GLY A 236 19.02 10.38 29.22
N HIS A 237 18.25 11.48 29.20
CA HIS A 237 17.60 12.04 30.38
C HIS A 237 16.44 11.18 30.92
N ILE A 238 15.79 10.41 30.05
CA ILE A 238 14.80 9.40 30.42
C ILE A 238 15.34 8.01 30.11
N SER A 239 14.96 7.04 30.93
CA SER A 239 15.32 5.64 30.71
C SER A 239 14.59 5.04 29.51
N LEU A 240 14.89 3.79 29.15
CA LEU A 240 14.18 3.10 28.07
C LEU A 240 12.71 2.92 28.44
N TYR A 241 12.42 2.51 29.69
CA TYR A 241 11.04 2.46 30.20
C TYR A 241 10.38 3.84 30.26
N GLY A 242 11.10 4.89 30.67
CA GLY A 242 10.61 6.27 30.64
C GLY A 242 10.24 6.74 29.24
N SER A 243 11.05 6.38 28.24
CA SER A 243 10.77 6.61 26.82
C SER A 243 9.50 5.86 26.39
N THR A 244 9.34 4.60 26.80
CA THR A 244 8.15 3.79 26.52
C THR A 244 6.88 4.42 27.10
N ILE A 245 6.89 4.84 28.36
CA ILE A 245 5.78 5.58 29.00
C ILE A 245 5.36 6.79 28.16
N GLY A 246 6.34 7.63 27.80
CA GLY A 246 6.09 8.85 27.03
C GLY A 246 5.47 8.54 25.66
N HIS A 247 6.04 7.57 24.95
CA HIS A 247 5.58 7.15 23.63
C HIS A 247 4.18 6.53 23.66
N THR A 248 3.88 5.64 24.61
CA THR A 248 2.52 5.06 24.74
C THR A 248 1.45 6.13 24.93
N VAL A 249 1.72 7.18 25.73
CA VAL A 249 0.76 8.28 25.94
C VAL A 249 0.51 9.04 24.63
N ILE A 250 1.57 9.43 23.92
CA ILE A 250 1.41 10.21 22.68
C ILE A 250 0.91 9.36 21.50
N ASP A 251 1.15 8.05 21.52
CA ASP A 251 0.56 7.07 20.59
C ASP A 251 -0.96 7.01 20.79
N LEU A 252 -1.43 6.87 22.03
CA LEU A 252 -2.87 6.89 22.34
C LEU A 252 -3.54 8.21 21.89
N MET A 253 -2.85 9.33 22.03
CA MET A 253 -3.34 10.63 21.56
C MET A 253 -3.38 10.72 20.04
N SER A 254 -2.27 10.41 19.38
CA SER A 254 -2.07 10.60 17.92
C SER A 254 -2.79 9.56 17.07
N LYS A 255 -3.09 8.38 17.62
CA LYS A 255 -3.73 7.27 16.91
C LYS A 255 -5.17 7.07 17.36
N ASN A 256 -5.39 6.59 18.58
CA ASN A 256 -6.72 6.27 19.09
C ASN A 256 -7.60 7.52 19.25
N GLY A 257 -7.10 8.54 19.95
CA GLY A 257 -7.83 9.78 20.20
C GLY A 257 -8.11 10.54 18.91
N TRP A 258 -7.10 10.69 18.06
CA TRP A 258 -7.23 11.40 16.78
C TRP A 258 -8.13 10.65 15.80
N GLY A 259 -7.98 9.33 15.66
CA GLY A 259 -8.81 8.49 14.81
C GLY A 259 -10.29 8.52 15.22
N MET A 260 -10.59 8.50 16.52
CA MET A 260 -11.97 8.62 17.02
C MET A 260 -12.60 9.97 16.65
N LEU A 261 -11.85 11.07 16.76
CA LEU A 261 -12.32 12.39 16.33
C LEU A 261 -12.52 12.47 14.81
N GLY A 262 -11.63 11.86 14.01
CA GLY A 262 -11.74 11.79 12.55
C GLY A 262 -12.98 11.02 12.10
N HIS A 263 -13.22 9.84 12.69
CA HIS A 263 -14.43 9.07 12.45
C HIS A 263 -15.69 9.87 12.82
N TYR A 264 -15.71 10.48 14.01
CA TYR A 264 -16.83 11.31 14.45
C TYR A 264 -17.09 12.50 13.51
N LEU A 265 -16.04 13.15 13.01
CA LEU A 265 -16.15 14.23 12.02
C LEU A 265 -16.79 13.74 10.72
N ARG A 266 -16.35 12.59 10.20
CA ARG A 266 -16.91 11.98 8.98
C ARG A 266 -18.40 11.71 9.17
N VAL A 267 -18.81 11.07 10.28
CA VAL A 267 -20.24 10.82 10.58
C VAL A 267 -21.05 12.13 10.59
N LYS A 268 -20.54 13.19 11.23
CA LYS A 268 -21.26 14.48 11.30
C LYS A 268 -21.38 15.18 9.95
N ILE A 269 -20.38 15.04 9.08
CA ILE A 269 -20.44 15.54 7.71
C ILE A 269 -21.48 14.78 6.90
N HIS A 270 -21.55 13.45 7.03
CA HIS A 270 -22.55 12.64 6.34
C HIS A 270 -23.97 12.98 6.80
N GLU A 271 -24.19 13.14 8.11
CA GLU A 271 -25.47 13.61 8.66
C GLU A 271 -25.86 14.98 8.09
N HIS A 272 -24.91 15.91 8.01
CA HIS A 272 -25.15 17.23 7.42
C HIS A 272 -25.59 17.13 5.96
N ILE A 273 -24.91 16.33 5.13
CA ILE A 273 -25.25 16.15 3.72
C ILE A 273 -26.63 15.52 3.55
N LEU A 274 -27.01 14.57 4.40
CA LEU A 274 -28.33 13.95 4.35
C LEU A 274 -29.44 14.94 4.72
N LEU A 275 -29.26 15.73 5.77
CA LEU A 275 -30.26 16.68 6.26
C LEU A 275 -30.41 17.90 5.36
N TYR A 276 -29.29 18.48 4.91
CA TYR A 276 -29.28 19.78 4.23
C TYR A 276 -28.95 19.69 2.73
N GLY A 277 -28.43 18.56 2.26
CA GLY A 277 -27.85 18.41 0.92
C GLY A 277 -26.35 18.73 0.87
N ASP A 278 -25.71 18.44 -0.27
CA ASP A 278 -24.31 18.81 -0.53
C ASP A 278 -24.26 20.20 -1.19
N ILE A 279 -24.54 21.24 -0.39
CA ILE A 279 -24.53 22.64 -0.83
C ILE A 279 -23.17 23.25 -0.50
N ARG A 280 -22.49 23.82 -1.49
CA ARG A 280 -21.15 24.39 -1.36
C ARG A 280 -21.12 25.87 -1.70
N LYS A 281 -20.39 26.64 -0.91
CA LYS A 281 -20.05 28.05 -1.18
C LYS A 281 -18.54 28.19 -1.37
N THR A 282 -18.12 28.65 -2.54
CA THR A 282 -16.70 28.91 -2.81
C THR A 282 -16.25 30.11 -2.01
N THR A 283 -15.27 29.91 -1.13
CA THR A 283 -14.70 30.96 -0.28
C THR A 283 -13.22 31.08 -0.58
N LYS A 284 -12.75 32.29 -0.89
CA LYS A 284 -11.32 32.58 -1.04
C LYS A 284 -10.70 32.77 0.33
N ILE A 285 -9.67 31.98 0.64
CA ILE A 285 -8.88 32.13 1.87
C ILE A 285 -7.41 32.26 1.49
N LYS A 286 -6.66 33.09 2.23
CA LYS A 286 -5.21 33.22 2.03
C LYS A 286 -4.50 32.31 3.03
N VAL A 287 -3.78 31.30 2.55
CA VAL A 287 -3.07 30.33 3.40
C VAL A 287 -1.59 30.34 3.06
N ALA A 288 -0.77 30.82 4.00
CA ALA A 288 0.68 30.99 3.82
C ALA A 288 1.06 31.76 2.53
N GLY A 289 0.39 32.89 2.30
CA GLY A 289 0.67 33.77 1.16
C GLY A 289 -0.04 33.40 -0.14
N GLU A 290 -0.54 32.16 -0.27
CA GLU A 290 -1.26 31.69 -1.46
C GLU A 290 -2.77 31.88 -1.29
N GLU A 291 -3.46 32.39 -2.33
CA GLU A 291 -4.92 32.38 -2.36
C GLU A 291 -5.43 30.98 -2.72
N LEU A 292 -6.26 30.42 -1.86
CA LEU A 292 -6.87 29.10 -2.00
C LEU A 292 -8.39 29.26 -2.05
N GLU A 293 -9.01 28.72 -3.09
CA GLU A 293 -10.47 28.61 -3.17
C GLU A 293 -10.92 27.32 -2.46
N VAL A 294 -11.78 27.47 -1.46
CA VAL A 294 -12.28 26.36 -0.65
C VAL A 294 -13.80 26.29 -0.71
N GLU A 295 -14.31 25.10 -1.02
CA GLU A 295 -15.74 24.82 -1.07
C GLU A 295 -16.29 24.55 0.34
N THR A 296 -16.87 25.57 0.95
CA THR A 296 -17.45 25.50 2.29
C THR A 296 -18.83 24.84 2.24
N MET A 297 -19.07 23.82 3.06
CA MET A 297 -20.42 23.25 3.22
C MET A 297 -21.34 24.22 3.97
N VAL A 298 -22.54 24.46 3.42
CA VAL A 298 -23.57 25.32 4.01
C VAL A 298 -24.91 24.60 4.11
N ALA A 299 -25.76 25.03 5.05
CA ALA A 299 -27.05 24.39 5.31
C ALA A 299 -28.21 24.96 4.47
N GLU A 300 -28.07 26.21 4.01
CA GLU A 300 -29.06 26.94 3.24
C GLU A 300 -28.50 27.30 1.87
N GLU A 301 -29.37 27.32 0.86
CA GLU A 301 -29.03 27.72 -0.51
C GLU A 301 -29.06 29.26 -0.59
N ASP A 302 -27.92 29.88 -0.93
CA ASP A 302 -27.83 31.31 -1.28
C ASP A 302 -27.62 31.45 -2.80
N GLU A 303 -27.76 32.66 -3.35
CA GLU A 303 -27.49 32.98 -4.77
C GLU A 303 -26.08 32.54 -5.24
N ASP A 304 -25.09 32.53 -4.35
CA ASP A 304 -23.70 32.15 -4.63
C ASP A 304 -23.37 30.68 -4.32
N THR A 305 -24.37 29.85 -4.03
CA THR A 305 -24.15 28.44 -3.67
C THR A 305 -24.29 27.50 -4.87
N VAL A 306 -23.45 26.47 -4.89
CA VAL A 306 -23.49 25.40 -5.89
C VAL A 306 -23.97 24.13 -5.21
N LYS A 307 -25.09 23.60 -5.68
CA LYS A 307 -25.61 22.30 -5.25
C LYS A 307 -24.89 21.19 -6.01
N LYS A 308 -24.16 20.34 -5.30
CA LYS A 308 -23.56 19.14 -5.90
C LYS A 308 -24.57 18.00 -5.82
N GLY A 309 -24.70 17.26 -6.92
CA GLY A 309 -25.53 16.06 -6.95
C GLY A 309 -25.04 15.04 -5.91
N THR A 310 -25.94 14.59 -5.04
CA THR A 310 -25.62 13.55 -4.04
C THR A 310 -25.64 12.15 -4.64
N GLY A 311 -25.93 12.02 -5.95
CA GLY A 311 -25.98 10.75 -6.67
C GLY A 311 -24.69 9.94 -6.56
N GLN A 312 -23.52 10.60 -6.53
CA GLN A 312 -22.23 9.92 -6.32
C GLN A 312 -22.09 9.26 -4.94
N TYR A 313 -22.88 9.70 -3.96
CA TYR A 313 -22.93 9.11 -2.62
C TYR A 313 -24.08 8.12 -2.47
N ALA A 314 -25.05 8.12 -3.40
CA ALA A 314 -26.24 7.28 -3.34
C ALA A 314 -25.92 5.78 -3.37
N SER A 315 -24.86 5.40 -4.08
CA SER A 315 -24.38 4.03 -4.15
C SER A 315 -23.59 3.59 -2.92
N ARG A 316 -23.19 4.51 -2.04
CA ARG A 316 -22.49 4.16 -0.80
C ARG A 316 -23.49 3.65 0.22
N GLU A 317 -23.33 2.39 0.61
CA GLU A 317 -24.17 1.73 1.62
C GLU A 317 -24.26 2.54 2.93
N SER A 318 -23.20 3.29 3.30
CA SER A 318 -23.17 4.18 4.48
C SER A 318 -24.30 5.17 4.48
N PHE A 319 -24.51 5.80 3.32
CA PHE A 319 -25.48 6.86 3.14
C PHE A 319 -26.89 6.29 3.20
N ILE A 320 -27.12 5.09 2.66
CA ILE A 320 -28.40 4.40 2.70
C ILE A 320 -28.77 4.08 4.16
N VAL A 321 -27.86 3.42 4.89
CA VAL A 321 -28.08 3.03 6.29
C VAL A 321 -28.27 4.26 7.19
N MET A 322 -27.47 5.32 7.00
CA MET A 322 -27.59 6.54 7.80
C MET A 322 -28.87 7.33 7.48
N ARG A 323 -29.26 7.40 6.19
CA ARG A 323 -30.54 7.98 5.75
C ARG A 323 -31.71 7.29 6.42
N ASP A 324 -31.74 5.96 6.40
CA ASP A 324 -32.87 5.20 6.92
C ASP A 324 -33.00 5.39 8.43
N LYS A 325 -31.89 5.43 9.18
CA LYS A 325 -31.88 5.80 10.61
C LYS A 325 -32.35 7.23 10.89
N LEU A 326 -32.00 8.19 10.03
CA LEU A 326 -32.49 9.57 10.18
C LEU A 326 -33.99 9.64 9.94
N LYS A 327 -34.50 8.91 8.93
CA LYS A 327 -35.94 8.77 8.69
C LYS A 327 -36.67 8.11 9.86
N GLU A 328 -36.12 7.03 10.42
CA GLU A 328 -36.67 6.37 11.62
C GLU A 328 -36.74 7.31 12.83
N LYS A 329 -35.80 8.25 12.95
CA LYS A 329 -35.81 9.30 13.99
C LYS A 329 -36.76 10.46 13.68
N GLY A 330 -37.47 10.44 12.55
CA GLY A 330 -38.41 11.47 12.14
C GLY A 330 -37.77 12.68 11.46
N TYR A 331 -36.51 12.59 11.03
CA TYR A 331 -35.88 13.65 10.25
C TYR A 331 -36.28 13.54 8.76
N GLU A 332 -36.66 14.67 8.18
CA GLU A 332 -36.84 14.78 6.74
C GLU A 332 -35.47 14.79 6.05
N VAL A 333 -35.17 13.73 5.30
CA VAL A 333 -33.90 13.60 4.58
C VAL A 333 -34.04 14.19 3.19
N ARG A 334 -33.38 15.32 2.93
CA ARG A 334 -33.46 16.08 1.67
C ARG A 334 -32.69 15.47 0.50
N ALA A 335 -31.77 14.55 0.77
CA ALA A 335 -31.03 13.88 -0.28
C ALA A 335 -31.99 12.98 -1.09
N SER A 336 -32.56 13.52 -2.17
CA SER A 336 -33.18 12.73 -3.23
C SER A 336 -32.06 11.90 -3.85
N LEU A 337 -31.86 10.69 -3.34
CA LEU A 337 -30.99 9.68 -3.95
C LEU A 337 -31.63 9.09 -5.21
N ASP A 338 -32.65 9.76 -5.76
CA ASP A 338 -33.29 9.38 -6.99
C ASP A 338 -32.27 9.59 -8.11
N ALA A 339 -31.72 8.47 -8.59
CA ALA A 339 -30.76 8.39 -9.68
C ALA A 339 -31.28 8.95 -11.02
N SER A 340 -32.50 9.50 -11.05
CA SER A 340 -33.03 10.28 -12.15
C SER A 340 -32.41 11.67 -12.13
N GLY A 341 -31.16 11.78 -12.61
CA GLY A 341 -30.52 13.05 -12.98
C GLY A 341 -31.20 13.74 -14.18
N VAL A 342 -32.53 13.82 -14.17
CA VAL A 342 -33.29 14.67 -15.08
C VAL A 342 -33.66 15.91 -14.29
N ASP A 343 -32.72 16.86 -14.24
CA ASP A 343 -33.03 18.24 -13.93
C ASP A 343 -33.98 18.75 -15.03
N ASN A 344 -35.28 18.52 -14.86
CA ASN A 344 -36.34 19.16 -15.61
C ASN A 344 -36.42 20.64 -15.18
N HIS A 345 -35.40 21.41 -15.51
CA HIS A 345 -35.56 22.85 -15.63
C HIS A 345 -36.33 23.12 -16.92
N ASN A 346 -37.64 23.33 -16.74
CA ASN A 346 -38.50 23.98 -17.72
C ASN A 346 -37.80 25.25 -18.25
N PRO A 347 -37.47 25.36 -19.55
CA PRO A 347 -37.19 26.67 -20.12
C PRO A 347 -38.50 27.49 -20.09
N PRO A 348 -38.45 28.79 -19.74
CA PRO A 348 -39.64 29.62 -19.78
C PRO A 348 -40.14 29.71 -21.22
N ALA A 349 -41.42 29.39 -21.39
CA ALA A 349 -42.14 29.46 -22.64
C ALA A 349 -42.03 30.86 -23.28
N GLY A 350 -41.49 30.94 -24.50
CA GLY A 350 -41.42 32.22 -25.20
C GLY A 350 -40.86 32.13 -26.62
N LYS A 351 -41.79 31.98 -27.59
CA LYS A 351 -41.69 32.29 -29.03
C LYS A 351 -41.06 31.26 -29.96
N ALA A 352 -41.97 30.54 -30.62
CA ALA A 352 -41.83 30.09 -32.00
C ALA A 352 -41.68 31.26 -32.99
N ALA A 353 -40.86 31.08 -34.04
CA ALA A 353 -41.27 31.22 -35.45
C ALA A 353 -40.03 31.19 -36.38
N LEU A 354 -40.11 30.33 -37.42
CA LEU A 354 -39.60 30.46 -38.80
C LEU A 354 -38.11 30.89 -39.02
N GLU A 355 -37.32 30.32 -39.93
CA GLU A 355 -37.62 30.03 -41.33
C GLU A 355 -36.50 29.19 -42.00
N MET A 356 -36.82 28.68 -43.19
CA MET A 356 -36.06 27.80 -44.09
C MET A 356 -34.80 28.41 -44.73
N GLY A 357 -33.93 27.55 -45.27
CA GLY A 357 -33.07 27.88 -46.44
C GLY A 357 -31.95 26.85 -46.66
N LYS A 358 -32.20 25.78 -47.42
CA LYS A 358 -31.83 25.56 -48.85
C LYS A 358 -30.32 25.46 -49.17
N MET A 359 -29.97 24.26 -49.67
CA MET A 359 -29.16 23.95 -50.88
C MET A 359 -27.78 24.60 -51.12
N GLN A 360 -26.74 23.75 -51.17
CA GLN A 360 -25.70 23.61 -52.21
C GLN A 360 -24.72 22.53 -51.72
N GLY A 361 -24.24 21.52 -52.46
CA GLY A 361 -24.04 21.36 -53.90
C GLY A 361 -22.55 21.05 -54.13
N GLY A 362 -22.25 20.00 -54.91
CA GLY A 362 -20.94 19.83 -55.57
C GLY A 362 -19.97 18.84 -54.92
N GLY A 363 -19.56 17.83 -55.70
CA GLY A 363 -18.65 16.77 -55.28
C GLY A 363 -17.18 17.02 -55.63
N GLY A 364 -16.38 15.96 -55.47
CA GLY A 364 -14.98 15.90 -55.88
C GLY A 364 -14.28 14.69 -55.25
N LEU A 365 -13.95 13.70 -56.08
CA LEU A 365 -12.98 12.65 -55.80
C LEU A 365 -11.59 13.28 -55.65
N ASP A 366 -10.80 12.87 -54.64
CA ASP A 366 -9.51 12.22 -54.88
C ASP A 366 -8.87 11.73 -53.58
N ALA A 367 -8.16 10.61 -53.74
CA ALA A 367 -7.42 9.91 -52.71
C ALA A 367 -6.10 10.61 -52.38
N ASN A 368 -5.73 10.66 -51.09
CA ASN A 368 -4.36 10.38 -50.70
C ASN A 368 -4.25 9.96 -49.23
N MET A 369 -3.51 8.88 -49.02
CA MET A 369 -3.18 8.30 -47.72
C MET A 369 -2.15 9.17 -46.98
N MET A 370 -2.44 9.45 -45.71
CA MET A 370 -1.55 9.67 -44.55
C MET A 370 -2.05 10.84 -43.68
N GLY A 371 -2.43 10.54 -42.44
CA GLY A 371 -2.76 11.52 -41.38
C GLY A 371 -3.18 10.76 -40.13
N GLY A 372 -2.59 10.98 -38.95
CA GLY A 372 -2.38 12.28 -38.32
C GLY A 372 -3.65 12.61 -37.53
N MET A 373 -3.64 12.37 -36.21
CA MET A 373 -4.75 12.68 -35.30
C MET A 373 -4.97 14.20 -35.25
N GLY A 374 -5.75 14.72 -36.19
CA GLY A 374 -6.27 16.08 -36.22
C GLY A 374 -7.77 16.07 -35.89
N GLY A 375 -8.20 16.99 -35.03
CA GLY A 375 -9.54 17.05 -34.45
C GLY A 375 -10.68 17.00 -35.47
N VAL A 376 -11.50 15.96 -35.35
CA VAL A 376 -12.80 15.85 -36.01
C VAL A 376 -13.88 16.10 -34.96
N ALA A 377 -14.83 16.97 -35.28
CA ALA A 377 -15.90 17.41 -34.40
C ALA A 377 -16.80 16.24 -33.91
N GLY A 378 -16.67 15.90 -32.63
CA GLY A 378 -17.78 15.82 -31.67
C GLY A 378 -18.80 14.67 -31.71
N GLY A 379 -18.75 13.73 -32.64
CA GLY A 379 -19.66 12.57 -32.64
C GLY A 379 -19.06 11.32 -31.97
N MET A 380 -19.76 10.71 -31.01
CA MET A 380 -19.44 9.33 -30.60
C MET A 380 -19.65 8.40 -31.81
N PRO A 381 -18.71 7.48 -32.12
CA PRO A 381 -18.91 6.52 -33.19
C PRO A 381 -20.11 5.62 -32.86
N SER A 382 -20.91 5.27 -33.88
CA SER A 382 -22.01 4.31 -33.73
C SER A 382 -21.42 2.93 -33.38
N ILE A 383 -21.78 2.41 -32.21
CA ILE A 383 -21.37 1.10 -31.71
C ILE A 383 -22.61 0.19 -31.58
N ALA A 384 -22.45 -1.10 -31.90
CA ALA A 384 -23.50 -2.09 -31.73
C ALA A 384 -23.35 -2.83 -30.39
N PRO A 385 -24.42 -3.43 -29.83
CA PRO A 385 -24.30 -4.36 -28.70
C PRO A 385 -23.30 -5.47 -29.01
N GLY A 386 -22.51 -5.86 -28.01
CA GLY A 386 -21.41 -6.79 -28.21
C GLY A 386 -20.92 -7.46 -26.93
N ARG A 387 -19.84 -8.22 -27.08
CA ARG A 387 -19.20 -8.96 -25.99
C ARG A 387 -17.70 -8.73 -26.02
N VAL A 388 -17.13 -8.39 -24.87
CA VAL A 388 -15.68 -8.32 -24.63
C VAL A 388 -15.28 -9.38 -23.60
N ILE A 389 -14.16 -10.06 -23.84
CA ILE A 389 -13.51 -10.88 -22.82
C ILE A 389 -12.39 -10.04 -22.20
N LEU A 390 -12.45 -9.85 -20.89
CA LEU A 390 -11.50 -9.03 -20.14
C LEU A 390 -10.47 -9.93 -19.46
N ALA A 391 -9.27 -10.02 -20.04
CA ALA A 391 -8.15 -10.80 -19.51
C ALA A 391 -7.35 -9.97 -18.50
N VAL A 392 -7.51 -10.26 -17.21
CA VAL A 392 -6.92 -9.52 -16.09
C VAL A 392 -6.18 -10.45 -15.13
N PRO A 393 -5.10 -9.98 -14.47
CA PRO A 393 -4.40 -10.75 -13.44
C PRO A 393 -5.18 -10.79 -12.13
N ASP A 394 -6.04 -9.79 -11.88
CA ASP A 394 -6.79 -9.60 -10.64
C ASP A 394 -8.26 -9.25 -10.96
N ILE A 395 -9.17 -9.83 -10.18
CA ILE A 395 -10.61 -9.60 -10.25
C ILE A 395 -11.00 -8.18 -9.87
N SER A 396 -10.18 -7.46 -9.09
CA SER A 396 -10.43 -6.06 -8.72
C SER A 396 -10.58 -5.12 -9.93
N MET A 397 -9.95 -5.45 -11.07
CA MET A 397 -10.07 -4.68 -12.32
C MET A 397 -11.40 -4.91 -13.04
N VAL A 398 -12.12 -6.00 -12.74
CA VAL A 398 -13.35 -6.37 -13.44
C VAL A 398 -14.47 -5.37 -13.14
N ASP A 399 -14.62 -4.96 -11.88
CA ASP A 399 -15.68 -4.03 -11.48
C ASP A 399 -15.47 -2.65 -12.08
N PHE A 400 -14.22 -2.19 -12.14
CA PHE A 400 -13.86 -0.96 -12.85
C PHE A 400 -14.32 -1.00 -14.31
N PHE A 401 -13.94 -2.05 -15.07
CA PHE A 401 -14.32 -2.14 -16.48
C PHE A 401 -15.83 -2.35 -16.66
N ARG A 402 -16.50 -3.10 -15.79
CA ARG A 402 -17.96 -3.22 -15.84
C ARG A 402 -18.63 -1.86 -15.72
N GLU A 403 -18.16 -1.01 -14.81
CA GLU A 403 -18.66 0.36 -14.67
C GLU A 403 -18.39 1.19 -15.93
N GLN A 404 -17.19 1.09 -16.52
CA GLN A 404 -16.87 1.82 -17.75
C GLN A 404 -17.71 1.36 -18.95
N PHE A 405 -17.93 0.05 -19.12
CA PHE A 405 -18.76 -0.49 -20.20
C PHE A 405 -20.26 -0.24 -19.96
N ALA A 406 -20.71 -0.14 -18.71
CA ALA A 406 -22.11 0.20 -18.39
C ALA A 406 -22.48 1.66 -18.74
N GLN A 407 -21.49 2.54 -18.89
CA GLN A 407 -21.68 3.93 -19.31
C GLN A 407 -21.80 4.10 -20.83
N LEU A 408 -21.62 3.03 -21.63
CA LEU A 408 -21.77 3.08 -23.07
C LEU A 408 -23.25 3.20 -23.48
N PRO A 409 -23.56 3.84 -24.63
CA PRO A 409 -24.94 4.00 -25.11
C PRO A 409 -25.62 2.68 -25.52
N VAL A 410 -24.86 1.59 -25.64
CA VAL A 410 -25.37 0.26 -25.98
C VAL A 410 -24.90 -0.77 -24.95
N PRO A 411 -25.72 -1.78 -24.62
CA PRO A 411 -25.34 -2.82 -23.67
C PRO A 411 -24.17 -3.64 -24.21
N TYR A 412 -23.16 -3.84 -23.35
CA TYR A 412 -21.97 -4.62 -23.67
C TYR A 412 -21.73 -5.66 -22.58
N GLU A 413 -21.59 -6.91 -22.98
CA GLU A 413 -21.31 -8.01 -22.06
C GLU A 413 -19.80 -8.08 -21.77
N VAL A 414 -19.42 -7.86 -20.51
CA VAL A 414 -18.04 -7.96 -20.04
C VAL A 414 -17.83 -9.30 -19.34
N VAL A 415 -17.11 -10.21 -19.99
CA VAL A 415 -16.82 -11.55 -19.45
C VAL A 415 -15.41 -11.56 -18.85
N PRO A 416 -15.26 -11.64 -17.52
CA PRO A 416 -13.94 -11.65 -16.89
C PRO A 416 -13.21 -12.98 -17.11
N ALA A 417 -11.92 -12.90 -17.41
CA ALA A 417 -11.03 -14.05 -17.58
C ALA A 417 -9.79 -13.86 -16.71
N LEU A 418 -9.59 -14.78 -15.75
CA LEU A 418 -8.43 -14.80 -14.87
C LEU A 418 -7.38 -15.76 -15.43
N GLY A 419 -6.30 -15.21 -15.97
CA GLY A 419 -5.17 -15.96 -16.53
C GLY A 419 -5.34 -16.39 -18.00
N VAL A 420 -4.26 -16.94 -18.55
CA VAL A 420 -4.13 -17.26 -19.98
C VAL A 420 -5.09 -18.37 -20.41
N ASP A 421 -5.13 -19.50 -19.69
CA ASP A 421 -5.92 -20.66 -20.09
C ASP A 421 -7.42 -20.41 -20.01
N ASN A 422 -7.88 -19.72 -18.96
CA ASN A 422 -9.27 -19.31 -18.81
C ASN A 422 -9.69 -18.37 -19.96
N THR A 423 -8.84 -17.41 -20.31
CA THR A 423 -9.10 -16.51 -21.45
C THR A 423 -9.30 -17.29 -22.75
N LEU A 424 -8.46 -18.28 -23.03
CA LEU A 424 -8.57 -19.09 -24.25
C LEU A 424 -9.79 -20.00 -24.25
N GLN A 425 -10.14 -20.61 -23.11
CA GLN A 425 -11.36 -21.39 -22.96
C GLN A 425 -12.60 -20.52 -23.21
N LEU A 426 -12.66 -19.31 -22.64
CA LEU A 426 -13.77 -18.38 -22.84
C LEU A 426 -13.87 -17.89 -24.28
N VAL A 427 -12.75 -17.67 -24.97
CA VAL A 427 -12.77 -17.32 -26.40
C VAL A 427 -13.32 -18.47 -27.24
N GLN A 428 -12.92 -19.71 -26.94
CA GLN A 428 -13.43 -20.90 -27.62
C GLN A 428 -14.94 -21.10 -27.35
N GLN A 429 -15.39 -20.90 -26.11
CA GLN A 429 -16.82 -20.94 -25.76
C GLN A 429 -17.60 -19.81 -26.46
N ALA A 430 -17.04 -18.60 -26.48
CA ALA A 430 -17.66 -17.47 -27.16
C ALA A 430 -17.81 -17.73 -28.66
N ALA A 431 -16.83 -18.40 -29.31
CA ALA A 431 -16.92 -18.77 -30.72
C ALA A 431 -18.16 -19.62 -31.04
N ALA A 432 -18.58 -20.50 -30.12
CA ALA A 432 -19.81 -21.28 -30.26
C ALA A 432 -21.10 -20.46 -30.09
N LEU A 433 -21.02 -19.28 -29.45
CA LEU A 433 -22.14 -18.39 -29.13
C LEU A 433 -22.19 -17.12 -30.01
N GLY A 434 -21.55 -17.13 -31.18
CA GLY A 434 -21.49 -15.96 -32.08
C GLY A 434 -20.22 -15.11 -31.98
N GLY A 435 -19.24 -15.58 -31.22
CA GLY A 435 -17.93 -14.95 -31.00
C GLY A 435 -17.96 -13.79 -30.01
N CYS A 436 -16.79 -13.27 -29.68
CA CYS A 436 -16.65 -11.97 -29.03
C CYS A 436 -16.08 -10.94 -30.01
N ASP A 437 -16.31 -9.66 -29.74
CA ASP A 437 -15.82 -8.58 -30.60
C ASP A 437 -14.30 -8.49 -30.50
N PHE A 438 -13.74 -8.55 -29.29
CA PHE A 438 -12.29 -8.60 -29.05
C PHE A 438 -12.01 -9.11 -27.62
N VAL A 439 -10.73 -9.40 -27.36
CA VAL A 439 -10.18 -9.65 -26.02
C VAL A 439 -9.42 -8.40 -25.58
N LEU A 440 -9.81 -7.83 -24.44
CA LEU A 440 -9.13 -6.70 -23.81
C LEU A 440 -8.21 -7.23 -22.71
N MET A 441 -6.89 -7.08 -22.85
CA MET A 441 -5.91 -7.69 -21.97
C MET A 441 -5.07 -6.69 -21.18
N HIS A 442 -4.75 -7.08 -19.95
CA HIS A 442 -3.77 -6.37 -19.12
C HIS A 442 -2.35 -6.50 -19.73
N PRO A 443 -1.49 -5.47 -19.65
CA PRO A 443 -0.16 -5.50 -20.27
C PRO A 443 0.77 -6.61 -19.76
N GLU A 444 0.49 -7.16 -18.58
CA GLU A 444 1.24 -8.30 -18.04
C GLU A 444 1.19 -9.53 -18.96
N PHE A 445 0.06 -9.75 -19.64
CA PHE A 445 -0.08 -10.86 -20.60
C PHE A 445 0.68 -10.63 -21.91
N LEU A 446 1.26 -9.43 -22.11
CA LEU A 446 2.09 -9.10 -23.27
C LEU A 446 3.59 -9.33 -23.00
N ARG A 447 3.98 -9.64 -21.75
CA ARG A 447 5.39 -9.90 -21.40
C ARG A 447 5.93 -11.13 -22.12
N ASP A 448 5.10 -12.15 -22.32
CA ASP A 448 5.43 -13.30 -23.15
C ASP A 448 5.16 -12.99 -24.62
N ARG A 449 6.23 -12.61 -25.33
CA ARG A 449 6.22 -12.31 -26.76
C ARG A 449 6.30 -13.56 -27.64
N SER A 450 6.42 -14.75 -27.04
CA SER A 450 6.47 -15.98 -27.81
C SER A 450 5.12 -16.23 -28.50
N PRO A 451 5.09 -17.01 -29.60
CA PRO A 451 3.83 -17.49 -30.18
C PRO A 451 2.95 -18.27 -29.18
N ALA A 452 3.54 -18.77 -28.08
CA ALA A 452 2.83 -19.46 -27.00
C ALA A 452 2.18 -18.50 -25.98
N GLY A 453 2.56 -17.22 -25.97
CA GLY A 453 1.93 -16.19 -25.14
C GLY A 453 0.46 -15.95 -25.54
N LEU A 454 -0.30 -15.32 -24.63
CA LEU A 454 -1.75 -15.11 -24.82
C LEU A 454 -2.08 -14.39 -26.14
N ALA A 455 -1.41 -13.28 -26.43
CA ALA A 455 -1.63 -12.51 -27.65
C ALA A 455 -1.30 -13.33 -28.91
N GLY A 456 -0.23 -14.12 -28.89
CA GLY A 456 0.15 -15.02 -29.98
C GLY A 456 -0.91 -16.08 -30.25
N ARG A 457 -1.36 -16.77 -29.19
CA ARG A 457 -2.40 -17.82 -29.29
C ARG A 457 -3.75 -17.26 -29.76
N LEU A 458 -4.17 -16.10 -29.24
CA LEU A 458 -5.40 -15.44 -29.70
C LEU A 458 -5.33 -15.05 -31.18
N ARG A 459 -4.18 -14.58 -31.64
CA ARG A 459 -3.95 -14.28 -33.06
C ARG A 459 -4.04 -15.51 -33.94
N THR A 460 -3.46 -16.65 -33.51
CA THR A 460 -3.60 -17.93 -34.22
C THR A 460 -5.05 -18.40 -34.29
N MET A 461 -5.88 -18.07 -33.29
CA MET A 461 -7.32 -18.32 -33.31
C MET A 461 -8.11 -17.32 -34.18
N GLY A 462 -7.47 -16.34 -34.80
CA GLY A 462 -8.14 -15.26 -35.54
C GLY A 462 -8.92 -14.29 -34.66
N GLN A 463 -8.66 -14.29 -33.35
CA GLN A 463 -9.34 -13.44 -32.38
C GLN A 463 -8.68 -12.06 -32.34
N ARG A 464 -9.51 -11.01 -32.38
CA ARG A 464 -9.03 -9.61 -32.27
C ARG A 464 -8.60 -9.31 -30.84
N THR A 465 -7.49 -8.60 -30.70
CA THR A 465 -6.84 -8.36 -29.42
C THR A 465 -6.59 -6.87 -29.18
N ALA A 466 -6.88 -6.39 -27.97
CA ALA A 466 -6.56 -5.05 -27.54
C ALA A 466 -5.95 -5.06 -26.14
N ALA A 467 -5.20 -4.03 -25.77
CA ALA A 467 -4.68 -3.86 -24.40
C ALA A 467 -5.10 -2.51 -23.80
N PHE A 468 -5.10 -2.43 -22.47
CA PHE A 468 -5.33 -1.19 -21.72
C PHE A 468 -4.14 -0.89 -20.80
N GLY A 469 -4.07 0.32 -20.25
CA GLY A 469 -3.12 0.66 -19.19
C GLY A 469 -1.74 1.11 -19.69
N TRP A 470 -1.59 2.41 -19.94
CA TRP A 470 -0.30 3.08 -20.05
C TRP A 470 -0.44 4.57 -19.68
N ALA A 471 0.64 5.17 -19.17
CA ALA A 471 0.83 6.61 -19.14
C ALA A 471 1.48 7.04 -20.46
N GLN A 472 1.25 8.27 -20.95
CA GLN A 472 1.75 8.78 -22.26
C GLN A 472 3.25 8.53 -22.53
N LEU A 473 4.04 8.28 -21.48
CA LEU A 473 5.44 7.89 -21.53
C LEU A 473 5.68 6.71 -20.55
N GLY A 474 6.31 5.62 -21.02
CA GLY A 474 6.75 4.51 -20.16
C GLY A 474 7.00 3.18 -20.89
N PRO A 475 7.75 2.23 -20.28
CA PRO A 475 8.15 0.95 -20.89
C PRO A 475 6.97 0.04 -21.25
N VAL A 476 5.80 0.28 -20.66
CA VAL A 476 4.56 -0.44 -20.98
C VAL A 476 4.03 -0.04 -22.36
N ARG A 477 4.27 1.19 -22.81
CA ARG A 477 3.90 1.65 -24.16
C ARG A 477 4.62 0.84 -25.23
N ASP A 478 5.94 0.76 -25.12
CA ASP A 478 6.78 0.02 -26.07
C ASP A 478 6.37 -1.45 -26.10
N LEU A 479 5.97 -2.01 -24.95
CA LEU A 479 5.43 -3.37 -24.88
C LEU A 479 4.13 -3.51 -25.68
N ILE A 480 3.16 -2.61 -25.51
CA ILE A 480 1.88 -2.63 -26.23
C ILE A 480 2.09 -2.44 -27.74
N GLU A 481 2.86 -1.41 -28.12
CA GLU A 481 3.11 -1.07 -29.53
C GLU A 481 3.88 -2.17 -30.27
N SER A 482 4.83 -2.85 -29.60
CA SER A 482 5.58 -3.97 -30.18
C SER A 482 4.86 -5.32 -30.17
N SER A 483 3.72 -5.45 -29.47
CA SER A 483 2.99 -6.73 -29.34
C SER A 483 2.12 -7.08 -30.55
N GLY A 484 1.93 -6.14 -31.50
CA GLY A 484 1.13 -6.36 -32.71
C GLY A 484 -0.36 -6.58 -32.40
N LEU A 485 -0.91 -5.76 -31.50
CA LEU A 485 -2.33 -5.78 -31.14
C LEU A 485 -3.19 -5.03 -32.16
N ASP A 486 -4.48 -5.31 -32.19
CA ASP A 486 -5.43 -4.66 -33.11
C ASP A 486 -5.80 -3.23 -32.72
N GLY A 487 -5.59 -2.87 -31.46
CA GLY A 487 -5.84 -1.56 -30.86
C GLY A 487 -5.45 -1.53 -29.39
N TRP A 488 -5.55 -0.36 -28.76
CA TRP A 488 -5.26 -0.18 -27.34
C TRP A 488 -6.07 0.97 -26.74
N LEU A 489 -6.11 1.01 -25.42
CA LEU A 489 -6.82 2.00 -24.61
C LEU A 489 -5.83 2.72 -23.68
N GLU A 490 -5.87 4.05 -23.68
CA GLU A 490 -5.17 4.87 -22.69
C GLU A 490 -5.89 4.78 -21.33
N GLY A 491 -5.12 4.56 -20.27
CA GLY A 491 -5.64 4.40 -18.90
C GLY A 491 -6.21 3.01 -18.55
N PRO A 492 -6.62 2.79 -17.28
CA PRO A 492 -6.55 3.74 -16.16
C PRO A 492 -5.12 3.86 -15.62
N SER A 493 -4.55 5.05 -15.60
CA SER A 493 -3.42 5.33 -14.69
C SER A 493 -4.00 5.53 -13.29
N PHE A 494 -3.26 5.23 -12.22
CA PHE A 494 -3.71 5.45 -10.83
C PHE A 494 -4.40 6.83 -10.70
N GLY A 495 -5.72 6.85 -10.45
CA GLY A 495 -6.53 8.06 -10.28
C GLY A 495 -7.15 8.68 -11.54
N ALA A 496 -6.89 8.18 -12.75
CA ALA A 496 -7.54 8.65 -13.98
C ALA A 496 -8.37 7.52 -14.60
N GLY A 497 -9.68 7.74 -14.76
CA GLY A 497 -10.58 6.81 -15.44
C GLY A 497 -10.22 6.60 -16.92
N VAL A 498 -10.95 5.71 -17.58
CA VAL A 498 -10.85 5.51 -19.03
C VAL A 498 -11.70 6.57 -19.73
N SER A 499 -11.17 7.22 -20.77
CA SER A 499 -11.99 8.10 -21.62
C SER A 499 -13.06 7.26 -22.33
N LEU A 500 -14.34 7.52 -22.02
CA LEU A 500 -15.48 6.86 -22.66
C LEU A 500 -15.44 6.99 -24.20
N GLN A 501 -15.00 8.15 -24.70
CA GLN A 501 -14.84 8.37 -26.13
C GLN A 501 -13.77 7.44 -26.72
N SER A 502 -12.63 7.28 -26.05
CA SER A 502 -11.56 6.39 -26.50
C SER A 502 -12.01 4.93 -26.46
N LEU A 503 -12.78 4.54 -25.44
CA LEU A 503 -13.37 3.21 -25.33
C LEU A 503 -14.35 2.94 -26.48
N ALA A 504 -15.26 3.88 -26.76
CA ALA A 504 -16.21 3.77 -27.88
C ALA A 504 -15.50 3.67 -29.24
N VAL A 505 -14.45 4.47 -29.47
CA VAL A 505 -13.63 4.40 -30.69
C VAL A 505 -12.93 3.06 -30.84
N LEU A 506 -12.37 2.52 -29.75
CA LEU A 506 -11.76 1.20 -29.76
C LEU A 506 -12.77 0.11 -30.13
N ILE A 507 -13.95 0.12 -29.50
CA ILE A 507 -15.03 -0.84 -29.77
C ILE A 507 -15.47 -0.77 -31.23
N ALA A 508 -15.76 0.43 -31.74
CA ALA A 508 -16.17 0.64 -33.12
C ALA A 508 -15.15 0.06 -34.12
N ARG A 509 -13.85 0.30 -33.86
CA ARG A 509 -12.75 -0.24 -34.69
C ARG A 509 -12.71 -1.77 -34.66
N MET A 510 -12.93 -2.39 -33.49
CA MET A 510 -12.94 -3.84 -33.34
C MET A 510 -14.13 -4.49 -34.05
N GLN A 511 -15.31 -3.86 -33.97
CA GLN A 511 -16.52 -4.30 -34.67
C GLN A 511 -16.36 -4.18 -36.20
N GLN A 512 -15.80 -3.08 -36.69
CA GLN A 512 -15.50 -2.91 -38.12
C GLN A 512 -14.54 -4.00 -38.64
N LYS A 513 -13.45 -4.29 -37.91
CA LYS A 513 -12.54 -5.38 -38.25
C LYS A 513 -13.23 -6.75 -38.27
N LYS A 514 -14.14 -7.00 -37.33
CA LYS A 514 -14.95 -8.24 -37.28
C LYS A 514 -15.85 -8.35 -38.53
N MET A 515 -16.54 -7.28 -38.90
CA MET A 515 -17.38 -7.26 -40.12
C MET A 515 -16.55 -7.45 -41.39
N ALA A 516 -15.39 -6.81 -41.49
CA ALA A 516 -14.49 -6.98 -42.63
C ALA A 516 -13.99 -8.42 -42.78
N ALA A 517 -13.63 -9.08 -41.67
CA ALA A 517 -13.22 -10.48 -41.67
C ALA A 517 -14.35 -11.42 -42.11
N MET A 518 -15.60 -11.14 -41.73
CA MET A 518 -16.77 -11.91 -42.17
C MET A 518 -17.06 -11.74 -43.66
N MET A 519 -16.89 -10.53 -44.22
CA MET A 519 -17.11 -10.29 -45.65
C MET A 519 -15.98 -10.84 -46.54
N GLY A 520 -14.72 -10.79 -46.07
CA GLY A 520 -13.56 -11.26 -46.83
C GLY A 520 -13.47 -12.78 -46.99
N GLY A 521 -14.11 -13.56 -46.11
CA GLY A 521 -14.06 -15.02 -46.14
C GLY A 521 -14.95 -15.69 -47.21
N GLY A 522 -15.84 -14.95 -47.88
CA GLY A 522 -16.91 -15.53 -48.70
C GLY A 522 -16.65 -15.63 -50.21
N MET A 523 -15.58 -15.08 -50.76
CA MET A 523 -15.42 -14.94 -52.24
C MET A 523 -14.34 -15.82 -52.90
N MET A 524 -13.69 -16.73 -52.19
CA MET A 524 -12.61 -17.58 -52.75
C MET A 524 -12.99 -19.05 -53.03
N GLY A 525 -14.28 -19.39 -53.07
CA GLY A 525 -14.71 -20.78 -53.25
C GLY A 525 -15.93 -20.94 -54.16
N GLY A 526 -15.78 -20.77 -55.46
CA GLY A 526 -16.89 -20.98 -56.41
C GLY A 526 -16.55 -20.68 -57.86
N GLY A 527 -15.57 -21.38 -58.44
CA GLY A 527 -15.22 -21.28 -59.86
C GLY A 527 -14.86 -22.64 -60.45
N MET A 528 -15.83 -23.56 -60.55
CA MET A 528 -15.71 -24.76 -61.39
C MET A 528 -15.86 -24.35 -62.86
N GLY A 529 -14.75 -24.30 -63.59
CA GLY A 529 -14.72 -24.23 -65.06
C GLY A 529 -14.64 -25.62 -65.66
N MET A 530 -15.66 -26.00 -66.43
CA MET A 530 -15.72 -27.23 -67.22
C MET A 530 -15.47 -26.90 -68.70
N GLY A 531 -14.59 -27.65 -69.35
CA GLY A 531 -14.64 -27.92 -70.80
C GLY A 531 -13.59 -27.24 -71.68
N GLY A 532 -12.79 -28.06 -72.39
CA GLY A 532 -12.09 -27.61 -73.61
C GLY A 532 -10.83 -28.41 -73.95
N MET A 533 -10.99 -29.51 -74.67
CA MET A 533 -9.91 -30.25 -75.35
C MET A 533 -9.13 -29.37 -76.33
N GLY A 534 -7.81 -29.59 -76.43
CA GLY A 534 -6.99 -29.05 -77.51
C GLY A 534 -5.57 -29.64 -77.50
N MET A 535 -5.30 -30.53 -78.45
CA MET A 535 -3.98 -31.10 -78.74
C MET A 535 -2.95 -30.02 -79.11
N GLY A 536 -1.67 -30.32 -78.86
CA GLY A 536 -0.61 -29.88 -79.77
C GLY A 536 0.72 -29.49 -79.12
N GLY A 537 1.69 -30.40 -79.21
CA GLY A 537 3.05 -30.06 -79.66
C GLY A 537 3.98 -29.26 -78.75
N GLY A 538 4.97 -29.96 -78.19
CA GLY A 538 6.35 -29.68 -78.59
C GLY A 538 7.28 -28.90 -77.63
N VAL A 539 8.39 -29.60 -77.32
CA VAL A 539 9.79 -29.10 -77.40
C VAL A 539 10.38 -28.34 -76.19
N MET A 540 11.38 -29.01 -75.58
CA MET A 540 12.61 -28.57 -74.87
C MET A 540 12.51 -27.52 -73.74
N GLY A 541 13.25 -27.60 -72.64
CA GLY A 541 14.36 -28.43 -72.17
C GLY A 541 14.50 -28.22 -70.64
N GLY A 542 14.96 -29.20 -69.88
CA GLY A 542 16.31 -29.23 -69.30
C GLY A 542 16.50 -28.19 -68.17
N ALA A 543 16.93 -28.49 -66.94
CA ALA A 543 17.54 -29.68 -66.38
C ALA A 543 17.67 -29.53 -64.84
N MET A 544 17.78 -30.68 -64.16
CA MET A 544 18.41 -30.98 -62.84
C MET A 544 17.96 -30.19 -61.61
N GLY A 545 17.52 -30.80 -60.51
CA GLY A 545 18.13 -31.88 -59.69
C GLY A 545 18.09 -31.38 -58.23
N MET A 546 18.02 -32.12 -57.13
CA MET A 546 18.18 -33.52 -56.78
C MET A 546 17.55 -33.72 -55.38
N MET A 547 17.05 -34.94 -55.16
CA MET A 547 17.13 -35.74 -53.92
C MET A 547 16.48 -35.28 -52.60
N ASN A 548 15.34 -35.95 -52.35
CA ASN A 548 14.91 -36.51 -51.06
C ASN A 548 15.92 -37.60 -50.56
N PRO A 549 15.93 -38.00 -49.28
CA PRO A 549 15.01 -39.05 -48.78
C PRO A 549 14.40 -38.74 -47.39
N ALA A 550 13.12 -39.09 -47.13
CA ALA A 550 12.60 -40.34 -46.50
C ALA A 550 13.10 -40.54 -45.04
N MET A 551 12.37 -40.97 -44.00
CA MET A 551 11.12 -41.70 -43.72
C MET A 551 10.67 -41.26 -42.29
N GLY A 552 9.48 -41.54 -41.73
CA GLY A 552 8.42 -42.46 -42.11
C GLY A 552 7.25 -42.44 -41.12
N MET A 553 6.25 -43.19 -41.54
CA MET A 553 4.92 -43.47 -40.99
C MET A 553 4.80 -43.76 -39.47
N ALA A 554 3.65 -43.40 -38.91
CA ALA A 554 2.77 -44.36 -38.25
C ALA A 554 1.32 -43.86 -38.26
N GLY A 555 0.42 -44.69 -38.80
CA GLY A 555 -1.03 -44.46 -38.81
C GLY A 555 -1.72 -45.05 -37.59
N GLY A 556 -2.98 -44.66 -37.40
CA GLY A 556 -3.87 -45.24 -36.39
C GLY A 556 -5.32 -44.88 -36.71
N MET A 557 -6.05 -45.86 -37.23
CA MET A 557 -7.49 -45.83 -37.50
C MET A 557 -8.30 -45.79 -36.20
N GLY A 558 -9.57 -45.34 -36.29
CA GLY A 558 -10.64 -46.13 -35.68
C GLY A 558 -11.82 -45.38 -35.04
N MET A 559 -12.98 -45.61 -35.64
CA MET A 559 -14.30 -45.79 -35.01
C MET A 559 -15.12 -44.55 -34.62
N GLY A 560 -16.24 -44.40 -35.32
CA GLY A 560 -17.37 -43.58 -34.91
C GLY A 560 -18.49 -44.38 -34.22
N MET A 561 -19.42 -43.65 -33.62
CA MET A 561 -20.82 -43.95 -33.26
C MET A 561 -21.38 -42.59 -32.75
N GLY A 562 -22.55 -42.06 -33.09
CA GLY A 562 -23.78 -42.64 -33.61
C GLY A 562 -24.90 -42.53 -32.56
N GLY A 563 -25.85 -41.59 -32.73
CA GLY A 563 -27.13 -41.48 -31.99
C GLY A 563 -27.48 -40.04 -31.59
N MET A 564 -28.37 -39.29 -32.27
CA MET A 564 -29.86 -39.29 -32.20
C MET A 564 -30.40 -39.34 -30.75
N GLY A 565 -31.27 -38.45 -30.25
CA GLY A 565 -32.02 -37.32 -30.81
C GLY A 565 -33.10 -36.80 -29.82
N SER A 566 -33.81 -35.75 -30.23
CA SER A 566 -35.21 -35.40 -29.89
C SER A 566 -35.60 -34.66 -28.59
N MET A 567 -36.03 -33.40 -28.82
CA MET A 567 -37.23 -32.66 -28.35
C MET A 567 -37.63 -32.55 -26.86
N GLY A 568 -37.94 -31.30 -26.46
CA GLY A 568 -39.19 -31.02 -25.73
C GLY A 568 -39.16 -30.01 -24.57
N SER A 569 -39.31 -28.71 -24.88
CA SER A 569 -40.32 -27.76 -24.33
C SER A 569 -40.69 -27.72 -22.82
N MET A 570 -40.64 -26.48 -22.29
CA MET A 570 -41.44 -25.82 -21.22
C MET A 570 -41.08 -26.02 -19.73
N GLY A 571 -40.93 -24.89 -19.03
CA GLY A 571 -41.10 -24.77 -17.57
C GLY A 571 -40.42 -23.55 -16.96
N MET A 572 -41.18 -22.46 -16.74
CA MET A 572 -40.79 -21.34 -15.88
C MET A 572 -40.69 -21.77 -14.40
N GLN A 573 -39.91 -21.00 -13.63
CA GLN A 573 -40.13 -20.61 -12.22
C GLN A 573 -39.30 -21.30 -11.12
N MET A 574 -38.70 -20.42 -10.28
CA MET A 574 -37.94 -20.63 -9.03
C MET A 574 -36.53 -21.25 -9.16
N GLY A 575 -35.51 -20.81 -8.43
CA GLY A 575 -35.41 -19.91 -7.29
C GLY A 575 -34.05 -20.16 -6.62
N ALA A 576 -33.48 -19.11 -6.03
CA ALA A 576 -32.16 -19.10 -5.40
C ALA A 576 -31.91 -20.27 -4.42
N ALA A 577 -30.99 -21.20 -4.77
CA ALA A 577 -30.51 -22.24 -3.86
C ALA A 577 -29.18 -22.91 -4.30
N ALA A 578 -28.26 -22.19 -4.95
CA ALA A 578 -27.00 -22.79 -5.46
C ALA A 578 -25.73 -22.46 -4.66
N ASN A 579 -25.72 -21.46 -3.77
CA ASN A 579 -24.51 -21.02 -3.06
C ASN A 579 -24.33 -21.58 -1.63
N ALA A 580 -25.26 -22.39 -1.13
CA ALA A 580 -25.16 -22.97 0.23
C ALA A 580 -24.50 -24.37 0.29
N ALA A 581 -24.38 -25.07 -0.85
CA ALA A 581 -23.90 -26.46 -0.87
C ALA A 581 -22.37 -26.61 -0.86
N MET A 582 -21.61 -25.54 -1.14
CA MET A 582 -20.14 -25.63 -1.28
C MET A 582 -19.39 -25.38 0.05
N LEU A 583 -20.02 -24.72 1.04
CA LEU A 583 -19.40 -24.45 2.34
C LEU A 583 -19.49 -25.63 3.32
N GLN A 584 -20.46 -26.53 3.13
CA GLN A 584 -20.67 -27.67 4.04
C GLN A 584 -19.70 -28.84 3.77
N GLN A 585 -19.10 -28.90 2.58
CA GLN A 585 -18.13 -29.94 2.22
C GLN A 585 -16.71 -29.63 2.74
N GLN A 586 -16.39 -28.37 3.05
CA GLN A 586 -15.08 -27.98 3.58
C GLN A 586 -15.00 -28.10 5.12
N GLN A 587 -16.14 -28.14 5.81
CA GLN A 587 -16.19 -28.30 7.27
C GLN A 587 -16.13 -29.78 7.74
N GLN A 588 -16.33 -30.75 6.82
CA GLN A 588 -16.22 -32.18 7.12
C GLN A 588 -14.80 -32.75 7.03
N GLN A 589 -13.81 -32.00 6.51
CA GLN A 589 -12.41 -32.46 6.41
C GLN A 589 -11.53 -32.05 7.60
N LEU A 590 -12.01 -31.23 8.54
CA LEU A 590 -11.24 -30.77 9.71
C LEU A 590 -11.59 -31.50 11.03
N MET A 591 -12.42 -32.54 10.99
CA MET A 591 -12.87 -33.31 12.17
C MET A 591 -12.36 -34.76 12.23
N MET A 592 -11.36 -35.14 11.44
CA MET A 592 -10.73 -36.48 11.49
C MET A 592 -9.26 -36.43 11.92
N GLY A 593 -8.99 -35.86 13.10
CA GLY A 593 -7.61 -35.68 13.57
C GLY A 593 -7.42 -35.79 15.07
N MET A 594 -8.18 -36.64 15.79
CA MET A 594 -7.87 -36.99 17.17
C MET A 594 -8.37 -38.40 17.48
N GLY A 595 -7.43 -39.34 17.59
CA GLY A 595 -7.70 -40.71 17.98
C GLY A 595 -6.49 -41.35 18.66
N ASN A 596 -6.76 -41.85 19.87
CA ASN A 596 -6.07 -42.92 20.58
C ASN A 596 -4.74 -42.62 21.30
N ASN A 597 -4.84 -42.45 22.63
CA ASN A 597 -4.32 -43.48 23.52
C ASN A 597 -4.98 -43.40 24.90
N GLY A 598 -5.87 -44.35 25.20
CA GLY A 598 -6.27 -44.66 26.56
C GLY A 598 -5.50 -45.89 27.02
N ASN A 599 -4.94 -45.84 28.23
CA ASN A 599 -5.13 -46.98 29.12
C ASN A 599 -5.07 -46.57 30.59
N ALA A 600 -5.97 -47.18 31.34
CA ALA A 600 -6.28 -46.94 32.73
C ALA A 600 -5.19 -47.46 33.68
N ASN A 601 -5.09 -46.86 34.87
CA ASN A 601 -5.29 -47.64 36.09
C ASN A 601 -5.62 -46.76 37.30
N ALA A 602 -6.61 -47.25 38.03
CA ALA A 602 -7.19 -46.71 39.24
C ALA A 602 -6.36 -47.05 40.49
N MET A 603 -6.47 -46.19 41.51
CA MET A 603 -6.39 -46.40 42.97
C MET A 603 -6.04 -45.01 43.55
N GLY A 604 -6.84 -44.31 44.37
CA GLY A 604 -7.59 -44.76 45.53
C GLY A 604 -6.74 -44.48 46.78
N GLY A 605 -7.10 -43.48 47.61
CA GLY A 605 -6.51 -43.35 48.95
C GLY A 605 -6.34 -41.95 49.51
N SER A 606 -7.27 -41.60 50.38
CA SER A 606 -7.29 -40.60 51.46
C SER A 606 -6.01 -40.40 52.32
N GLY A 607 -5.90 -39.20 52.93
CA GLY A 607 -5.21 -38.96 54.22
C GLY A 607 -4.29 -37.72 54.22
N LEU A 608 -4.75 -36.54 54.64
CA LEU A 608 -4.61 -35.99 56.01
C LEU A 608 -3.29 -36.32 56.72
N ALA A 609 -2.43 -35.31 56.90
CA ALA A 609 -1.85 -34.87 58.19
C ALA A 609 -0.58 -34.01 57.99
N SER A 610 -0.66 -32.75 58.41
CA SER A 610 0.44 -32.04 59.08
C SER A 610 0.54 -32.57 60.54
N PRO A 611 1.52 -32.20 61.41
CA PRO A 611 2.39 -31.03 61.35
C PRO A 611 3.84 -31.20 61.91
N GLN A 612 4.55 -30.06 61.89
CA GLN A 612 5.37 -29.52 62.99
C GLN A 612 6.88 -29.83 63.13
N GLN A 613 7.54 -28.72 63.54
CA GLN A 613 8.77 -28.58 64.35
C GLN A 613 10.11 -28.63 63.61
N SER A 614 10.77 -27.48 63.38
CA SER A 614 11.49 -26.58 64.32
C SER A 614 12.94 -27.02 64.54
N GLY A 615 13.89 -26.11 64.29
CA GLY A 615 15.28 -26.33 64.64
C GLY A 615 16.22 -25.25 64.08
N LEU A 616 16.15 -24.05 64.67
CA LEU A 616 17.25 -23.09 64.71
C LEU A 616 18.47 -23.74 65.37
N PHE A 617 19.68 -23.55 64.85
CA PHE A 617 20.84 -23.15 65.66
C PHE A 617 21.93 -22.55 64.78
N ALA A 618 22.43 -21.40 65.24
CA ALA A 618 23.52 -20.64 64.68
C ALA A 618 24.83 -20.93 65.42
N SER A 619 25.91 -20.40 64.84
CA SER A 619 27.19 -19.99 65.46
C SER A 619 28.32 -21.03 65.64
N SER A 620 29.46 -20.76 65.01
CA SER A 620 30.74 -20.31 65.64
C SER A 620 31.90 -20.57 64.65
N MET A 621 32.59 -19.56 64.13
CA MET A 621 33.80 -18.91 64.67
C MET A 621 35.05 -19.82 64.83
N GLY A 622 36.18 -19.40 64.26
CA GLY A 622 37.54 -19.92 64.50
C GLY A 622 38.39 -19.97 63.22
N GLN A 623 39.00 -18.88 62.77
CA GLN A 623 40.36 -18.39 63.07
C GLN A 623 41.54 -19.32 62.73
N ASN A 624 42.49 -18.69 62.02
CA ASN A 624 43.96 -18.86 62.01
C ASN A 624 44.68 -19.75 60.98
N ALA A 625 45.32 -19.03 60.04
CA ALA A 625 46.78 -18.90 59.87
C ALA A 625 47.61 -20.10 59.43
N GLY A 626 48.47 -19.86 58.42
CA GLY A 626 49.63 -20.70 58.17
C GLY A 626 50.25 -20.52 56.78
N ALA A 627 51.24 -19.66 56.69
CA ALA A 627 52.12 -19.46 55.52
C ALA A 627 52.94 -20.72 55.19
N GLY A 628 53.37 -20.85 53.93
CA GLY A 628 54.40 -21.80 53.53
C GLY A 628 54.55 -21.91 52.02
N GLY A 629 55.50 -21.15 51.46
CA GLY A 629 55.89 -21.28 50.06
C GLY A 629 56.77 -22.51 49.80
N ALA A 630 56.75 -23.01 48.57
CA ALA A 630 57.85 -23.76 47.98
C ALA A 630 57.75 -23.70 46.45
N ALA A 631 58.82 -23.22 45.82
CA ALA A 631 59.08 -23.28 44.40
C ALA A 631 59.90 -24.54 44.08
N ALA A 632 59.62 -25.21 42.96
CA ALA A 632 60.54 -25.97 42.08
C ALA A 632 59.68 -26.65 41.00
N ASN A 633 59.73 -26.29 39.71
CA ASN A 633 60.78 -26.47 38.69
C ASN A 633 60.83 -27.88 38.07
N GLY A 634 60.76 -27.92 36.73
CA GLY A 634 61.07 -29.07 35.85
C GLY A 634 59.86 -29.95 35.50
N GLY A 635 59.60 -30.36 34.26
CA GLY A 635 60.33 -30.19 33.02
C GLY A 635 59.58 -30.91 31.88
N MET A 636 60.03 -30.61 30.67
CA MET A 636 59.70 -31.16 29.35
C MET A 636 59.08 -32.58 29.31
N LEU A 637 58.12 -32.78 28.40
CA LEU A 637 58.24 -33.86 27.40
C LEU A 637 57.44 -33.54 26.13
N GLN A 638 58.18 -33.64 25.04
CA GLN A 638 57.89 -33.20 23.69
C GLN A 638 57.22 -34.32 22.89
N HIS A 639 56.29 -33.89 22.04
CA HIS A 639 55.68 -34.63 20.94
C HIS A 639 56.67 -35.48 20.13
N GLN A 640 56.34 -36.75 19.93
CA GLN A 640 56.42 -37.42 18.62
C GLN A 640 55.83 -38.83 18.73
N MET A 641 54.83 -39.16 17.90
CA MET A 641 54.95 -40.21 16.90
C MET A 641 53.67 -40.28 16.05
N SER A 642 53.90 -40.13 14.75
CA SER A 642 53.07 -40.53 13.64
C SER A 642 52.91 -42.06 13.59
N GLY A 643 51.73 -42.54 13.23
CA GLY A 643 51.49 -43.96 12.95
C GLY A 643 50.21 -44.19 12.18
N LEU A 644 50.36 -44.36 10.87
CA LEU A 644 49.39 -44.82 9.87
C LEU A 644 48.55 -46.02 10.36
N MET A 645 47.24 -46.00 10.12
CA MET A 645 46.51 -47.18 9.63
C MET A 645 45.33 -46.77 8.75
N ASN A 646 45.23 -47.52 7.65
CA ASN A 646 44.32 -47.41 6.52
C ASN A 646 43.28 -48.54 6.65
N SER A 647 42.00 -48.19 6.62
CA SER A 647 40.84 -49.08 6.35
C SER A 647 39.62 -48.16 6.21
N GLY A 648 38.90 -48.02 5.10
CA GLY A 648 38.57 -49.02 4.10
C GLY A 648 37.21 -49.64 4.40
N MET A 649 36.11 -48.87 4.40
CA MET A 649 34.76 -49.45 4.31
C MET A 649 33.67 -48.44 3.89
N GLN A 650 33.19 -48.65 2.67
CA GLN A 650 31.78 -48.65 2.22
C GLN A 650 30.82 -47.57 2.74
N SER A 651 30.46 -46.67 1.82
CA SER A 651 29.32 -45.76 1.88
C SER A 651 28.02 -46.48 1.48
N PRO A 652 26.94 -46.39 2.27
CA PRO A 652 25.59 -46.62 1.78
C PRO A 652 24.71 -45.37 1.88
N GLY A 653 24.01 -45.09 0.78
CA GLY A 653 22.63 -44.60 0.83
C GLY A 653 22.42 -43.12 1.10
N SER A 654 22.47 -42.33 0.02
CA SER A 654 21.84 -41.01 -0.06
C SER A 654 20.32 -41.13 0.09
N THR A 655 19.79 -40.76 1.25
CA THR A 655 18.37 -40.42 1.43
C THR A 655 18.14 -38.99 0.99
N ARG A 656 17.47 -38.83 -0.15
CA ARG A 656 16.85 -37.59 -0.61
C ARG A 656 15.87 -37.08 0.45
N ILE A 657 16.09 -35.87 0.95
CA ILE A 657 15.04 -35.05 1.58
C ILE A 657 14.71 -33.92 0.61
N GLY A 658 13.42 -33.80 0.33
CA GLY A 658 12.85 -32.94 -0.71
C GLY A 658 13.05 -31.45 -0.45
N THR A 659 13.38 -30.75 -1.53
CA THR A 659 13.38 -29.29 -1.63
C THR A 659 11.94 -28.77 -1.71
N ASN A 660 11.60 -27.85 -0.82
CA ASN A 660 10.36 -27.07 -0.84
C ASN A 660 10.52 -25.89 -1.84
N PRO A 661 9.56 -25.61 -2.75
CA PRO A 661 9.78 -24.73 -3.90
C PRO A 661 9.29 -23.31 -3.63
N LEU A 662 9.96 -22.53 -2.80
CA LEU A 662 9.72 -21.09 -2.67
C LEU A 662 11.07 -20.41 -2.42
N PHE A 663 11.40 -19.45 -3.27
CA PHE A 663 12.65 -18.66 -3.36
C PHE A 663 13.80 -19.28 -4.18
N ASN A 664 13.72 -19.11 -5.51
CA ASN A 664 14.86 -19.19 -6.41
C ASN A 664 15.33 -17.78 -6.76
N ALA A 665 16.40 -17.31 -6.10
CA ALA A 665 17.26 -16.25 -6.62
C ALA A 665 18.70 -16.56 -6.20
N ALA A 666 19.58 -16.75 -7.19
CA ALA A 666 20.99 -17.04 -6.98
C ALA A 666 21.76 -15.78 -6.51
N PRO A 667 22.77 -15.91 -5.64
CA PRO A 667 23.62 -14.80 -5.24
C PRO A 667 24.65 -14.48 -6.33
N SER A 668 24.73 -13.22 -6.76
CA SER A 668 25.82 -12.72 -7.61
C SER A 668 27.12 -12.58 -6.79
N PRO A 669 28.29 -12.96 -7.33
CA PRO A 669 29.53 -12.97 -6.57
C PRO A 669 30.19 -11.58 -6.50
N LEU A 670 30.59 -11.21 -5.28
CA LEU A 670 31.59 -10.18 -5.00
C LEU A 670 32.96 -10.65 -5.51
N SER A 671 33.57 -9.90 -6.43
CA SER A 671 34.99 -10.03 -6.77
C SER A 671 35.78 -8.88 -6.16
N SER A 672 36.62 -9.22 -5.18
CA SER A 672 37.77 -8.45 -4.74
C SER A 672 38.92 -8.57 -5.75
N GLN A 673 39.58 -7.46 -6.13
CA GLN A 673 41.06 -7.37 -6.14
C GLN A 673 41.56 -5.92 -6.44
N PRO A 674 42.83 -5.61 -6.09
CA PRO A 674 43.37 -4.25 -5.90
C PRO A 674 44.35 -3.77 -7.02
N GLY A 675 44.75 -2.49 -6.95
CA GLY A 675 45.80 -1.85 -7.77
C GLY A 675 45.22 -0.89 -8.83
N GLU A 676 45.78 0.26 -9.19
CA GLU A 676 47.08 0.90 -8.95
C GLU A 676 46.94 2.41 -9.30
N ALA A 677 47.96 3.17 -8.94
CA ALA A 677 48.10 4.63 -8.98
C ALA A 677 48.06 5.30 -10.36
N MET A 678 47.67 6.59 -10.37
CA MET A 678 48.22 7.75 -11.10
C MET A 678 47.20 8.89 -10.96
N GLY A 679 47.47 10.15 -10.65
CA GLY A 679 48.69 10.91 -10.43
C GLY A 679 48.33 12.41 -10.52
N GLY A 680 48.90 13.23 -9.64
CA GLY A 680 49.24 14.63 -9.91
C GLY A 680 48.21 15.72 -9.59
N GLY A 681 48.60 16.68 -8.74
CA GLY A 681 47.98 18.02 -8.72
C GLY A 681 48.07 18.73 -7.37
N ALA A 682 49.25 19.24 -7.03
CA ALA A 682 49.59 19.91 -5.77
C ALA A 682 49.01 21.34 -5.63
N ALA A 683 48.77 21.76 -4.38
CA ALA A 683 49.11 23.05 -3.76
C ALA A 683 48.58 23.05 -2.29
N ALA A 684 49.43 22.92 -1.26
CA ALA A 684 50.11 24.01 -0.52
C ALA A 684 49.11 25.07 0.04
N ALA A 685 49.07 25.47 1.32
CA ALA A 685 50.01 25.34 2.43
C ALA A 685 49.32 25.64 3.80
N ALA A 686 49.94 25.13 4.88
CA ALA A 686 50.17 25.71 6.21
C ALA A 686 49.09 26.61 6.87
N ALA A 687 48.47 26.24 8.00
CA ALA A 687 48.98 26.08 9.38
C ALA A 687 49.06 27.38 10.21
N GLY A 688 48.50 27.31 11.43
CA GLY A 688 48.61 28.29 12.54
C GLY A 688 47.37 29.18 12.66
N GLY A 689 46.66 29.33 13.77
CA GLY A 689 46.97 29.04 15.17
C GLY A 689 46.69 30.28 16.02
N ALA A 690 45.98 30.07 17.14
CA ALA A 690 45.85 30.93 18.32
C ALA A 690 44.76 32.03 18.38
N ALA A 691 44.23 32.10 19.60
CA ALA A 691 43.11 32.88 20.10
C ALA A 691 43.51 34.29 20.55
N ALA A 692 42.55 35.22 20.63
CA ALA A 692 42.38 36.14 21.76
C ALA A 692 41.13 37.02 21.63
N SER A 693 40.57 37.28 22.81
CA SER A 693 39.53 38.21 23.27
C SER A 693 39.49 39.65 22.73
N GLY A 694 38.29 40.23 22.72
CA GLY A 694 38.06 41.59 23.23
C GLY A 694 37.51 42.63 22.25
N PRO A 695 36.82 43.69 22.72
CA PRO A 695 35.52 44.10 22.14
C PRO A 695 35.46 45.52 21.53
N LEU A 696 34.27 45.85 20.99
CA LEU A 696 33.67 47.18 20.71
C LEU A 696 34.22 47.99 19.52
N ALA A 697 33.34 48.23 18.53
CA ALA A 697 32.83 49.56 18.12
C ALA A 697 32.40 49.57 16.64
N SER A 698 31.13 49.92 16.39
CA SER A 698 30.64 50.49 15.12
C SER A 698 31.09 51.98 15.05
N PRO A 699 31.19 52.67 13.88
CA PRO A 699 30.04 52.87 12.97
C PRO A 699 30.34 53.03 11.45
N ALA A 700 29.22 53.17 10.72
CA ALA A 700 29.03 53.94 9.48
C ALA A 700 29.20 53.26 8.10
N ALA A 701 28.02 53.03 7.50
CA ALA A 701 27.57 53.49 6.18
C ALA A 701 28.43 53.22 4.93
N GLY A 702 27.89 52.37 4.05
CA GLY A 702 28.25 52.29 2.64
C GLY A 702 27.15 51.58 1.85
N ALA A 703 26.29 52.35 1.20
CA ALA A 703 25.23 51.87 0.32
C ALA A 703 25.81 51.36 -1.01
N ALA A 704 25.39 50.17 -1.45
CA ALA A 704 25.41 49.77 -2.85
C ALA A 704 24.28 48.77 -3.08
N GLY A 705 23.33 49.16 -3.93
CA GLY A 705 22.15 48.38 -4.28
C GLY A 705 22.47 47.21 -5.20
N GLY A 706 21.78 46.10 -4.96
CA GLY A 706 21.66 44.97 -5.86
C GLY A 706 20.33 44.28 -5.57
N GLY A 707 19.37 44.42 -6.48
CA GLY A 707 18.05 43.82 -6.36
C GLY A 707 18.14 42.29 -6.38
N ALA A 708 17.73 41.66 -5.28
CA ALA A 708 17.47 40.24 -5.19
C ALA A 708 16.01 40.06 -4.76
N ALA A 709 15.27 39.24 -5.50
CA ALA A 709 13.91 38.86 -5.18
C ALA A 709 13.83 38.30 -3.75
N GLY A 710 13.13 39.01 -2.87
CA GLY A 710 13.01 38.67 -1.46
C GLY A 710 12.20 37.40 -1.27
N GLY A 711 12.89 36.29 -0.98
CA GLY A 711 12.31 35.23 -0.19
C GLY A 711 12.12 35.77 1.22
N ALA A 712 10.88 35.86 1.69
CA ALA A 712 10.62 36.22 3.07
C ALA A 712 11.42 35.28 3.98
N SER A 713 12.20 35.87 4.89
CA SER A 713 13.00 35.08 5.82
C SER A 713 12.06 34.24 6.69
N GLU A 714 12.51 33.05 7.10
CA GLU A 714 11.73 32.15 7.96
C GLU A 714 11.24 32.85 9.25
N ALA A 715 12.00 33.85 9.72
CA ALA A 715 11.63 34.73 10.82
C ALA A 715 10.41 35.62 10.51
N GLU A 716 10.27 36.14 9.30
CA GLU A 716 9.11 36.93 8.88
C GLU A 716 7.84 36.06 8.77
N MET A 717 7.98 34.82 8.30
CA MET A 717 6.86 33.87 8.27
C MET A 717 6.40 33.50 9.69
N LEU A 718 7.32 33.24 10.62
CA LEU A 718 6.99 32.97 12.02
C LEU A 718 6.34 34.18 12.70
N MET A 719 6.84 35.39 12.42
CA MET A 719 6.27 36.62 12.95
C MET A 719 4.87 36.89 12.39
N GLN A 720 4.64 36.60 11.10
CA GLN A 720 3.32 36.69 10.47
C GLN A 720 2.33 35.68 11.08
N LEU A 721 2.78 34.46 11.37
CA LEU A 721 1.95 33.43 12.00
C LEU A 721 1.56 33.81 13.45
N MET A 722 2.51 34.34 14.22
CA MET A 722 2.26 34.87 15.57
C MET A 722 1.25 36.02 15.56
N ASN A 723 1.34 36.93 14.57
CA ASN A 723 0.40 38.03 14.41
C ASN A 723 -1.02 37.55 14.06
N GLU A 724 -1.15 36.54 13.18
CA GLU A 724 -2.44 35.94 12.83
C GLU A 724 -3.08 35.23 14.04
N ILE A 725 -2.28 34.53 14.85
CA ILE A 725 -2.75 33.90 16.10
C ILE A 725 -3.26 34.94 17.09
N ASN A 726 -2.56 36.07 17.23
CA ASN A 726 -2.99 37.15 18.11
C ASN A 726 -4.26 37.84 17.61
N ARG A 727 -4.43 38.02 16.29
CA ARG A 727 -5.67 38.53 15.70
C ARG A 727 -6.85 37.59 15.96
N LEU A 728 -6.64 36.29 15.77
CA LEU A 728 -7.69 35.29 16.05
C LEU A 728 -8.03 35.25 17.55
N LYS A 729 -7.05 35.42 18.44
CA LYS A 729 -7.30 35.58 19.88
C LYS A 729 -8.14 36.82 20.20
N SER A 730 -7.88 37.97 19.56
CA SER A 730 -8.69 39.18 19.80
C SER A 730 -10.11 39.05 19.27
N GLU A 731 -10.29 38.44 18.09
CA GLU A 731 -11.63 38.14 17.53
C GLU A 731 -12.44 37.18 18.43
N LEU A 732 -11.77 36.29 19.16
CA LEU A 732 -12.39 35.38 20.12
C LEU A 732 -12.67 36.02 21.50
N GLY A 733 -11.98 37.10 21.84
CA GLY A 733 -12.16 37.82 23.11
C GLY A 733 -13.38 38.74 23.14
N GLU A 734 -13.90 39.15 21.98
CA GLU A 734 -15.05 40.06 21.86
C GLU A 734 -16.42 39.34 21.80
N GLN A 735 -16.45 38.01 21.94
CA GLN A 735 -17.70 37.22 21.90
C GLN A 735 -18.12 36.62 23.25
N HIS A 736 -17.70 37.22 24.37
CA HIS A 736 -18.19 36.86 25.71
C HIS A 736 -19.01 37.97 26.36
#